data_AF-G4SVG2-F1
#
_entry.id   AF-G4SVG2-F1
#
_cell.length_a   1.000
_cell.length_b   1.000
_cell.length_c   1.000
_cell.angle_alpha   90.00
_cell.angle_beta   90.00
_cell.angle_gamma   90.00
#
_symmetry.space_group_name_H-M   'P 1'
#
loop_
_entity.id
_entity.type
_entity.pdbx_description
1 polymer ?
#
loop_
_entity_poly.entity_id
_entity_poly.type
_entity_poly.pdbx_seq_one_letter_code
_entity_poly.pdbx_strand_id
1 'polypeptide(L)'
;MKLNYTNKNIGIGLIEVLITTVVVAMGLLALATFQGELMGGSRLSKARDEAKMLCDSKVEELRDRIIRGTVVGGNPEPANSYLAIASGNDQVTGTNATFTRTWNIEDLVDPVRKRITATCSWDSEQVVVQSMIAFTDLTTSMFHSRGNGDGAGGPFNAPSLTAESSEDISKRISLPNPQTPGSLYTDENGDNYIVDPSGLSGSYAEACDGLNPQPINFENGLRTRRVNEDGVAGLESIELFEVHTINNADLCVARVRFNGGVIIPLRGTVHSRATTGTGQNVTILDVELFTFNISESGTYCVFKPAPGDHSAPYTCYVGGNCTFGPAGIPEDVTQCPDPAVAQAKVGPGGWRGRVGLLGVATQGRNICFAEEVAGEPVTRDTARNYYTRNGILNEGINKPYACHDFLIIDGQPNDRKLHEECQEQASQVGGLMLASKDIMRVINGPNVYDPVIDISYCTEIPGETYTIQGSITNAAYPPVVKANDGQTQVSCETTETSYNCTIKTIKSFVDIVGIFNNEEKSCVITLDINQSPQTGCALNFTTTTNPIYVITGNIEGSSNSTNLASLDVAALGEGETENDYVRPCTIGDFDASAGGRPYECKITTAKSSVTLTARPAFGFSVSPIDDIITGLTGSAGAESLITGPDFLTAVLSTHTVGGSITLESNVNNIDTVSVNIANASCTVAPPNNGWAQNRTGNYSCQVYAGNNSMTFAIPNKCSARQGNTPAKDYILSTSGSVTASSTGTGALTINLGNVTSNVTQNFTVTLSNIDCSGG
;
A
#
# COMPACT_ATOMS: atom_id res chain seq x y z
N MET A 1 98.78 8.49 30.85
CA MET A 1 97.66 8.34 29.90
C MET A 1 96.71 7.29 30.45
N LYS A 2 95.40 7.61 30.46
CA LYS A 2 94.22 6.80 30.78
C LYS A 2 93.98 6.35 32.24
N LEU A 3 93.05 7.09 32.85
CA LEU A 3 92.14 6.66 33.92
C LEU A 3 91.31 5.44 33.50
N ASN A 4 90.85 4.65 34.47
CA ASN A 4 89.50 4.08 34.46
C ASN A 4 88.93 4.01 35.89
N TYR A 5 87.77 4.66 36.04
CA TYR A 5 86.91 4.76 37.22
C TYR A 5 86.16 3.45 37.49
N THR A 6 85.84 3.16 38.75
CA THR A 6 84.83 2.16 39.15
C THR A 6 83.71 2.85 39.96
N ASN A 7 82.47 2.59 39.53
CA ASN A 7 81.23 3.27 39.92
C ASN A 7 80.73 2.90 41.33
N LYS A 8 80.18 3.91 42.03
CA LYS A 8 79.27 3.77 43.18
C LYS A 8 77.83 3.91 42.68
N ASN A 9 77.02 2.84 42.78
CA ASN A 9 75.56 2.91 42.69
C ASN A 9 74.96 2.50 44.06
N ILE A 10 74.85 3.45 44.98
CA ILE A 10 74.02 3.33 46.19
C ILE A 10 73.33 4.69 46.36
N GLY A 11 72.04 4.77 46.03
CA GLY A 11 71.28 6.02 46.18
C GLY A 11 69.91 6.14 45.50
N ILE A 12 69.34 5.09 44.90
CA ILE A 12 68.07 5.21 44.14
C ILE A 12 66.86 4.55 44.85
N GLY A 13 67.05 3.60 45.77
CA GLY A 13 65.92 2.89 46.41
C GLY A 13 65.14 3.70 47.46
N LEU A 14 65.79 4.55 48.25
CA LEU A 14 65.12 5.26 49.36
C LEU A 14 64.28 6.44 48.87
N ILE A 15 64.70 7.08 47.76
CA ILE A 15 63.92 8.15 47.13
C ILE A 15 62.70 7.62 46.39
N GLU A 16 62.79 6.42 45.81
CA GLU A 16 61.67 5.73 45.16
C GLU A 16 60.57 5.34 46.18
N VAL A 17 60.95 4.86 47.36
CA VAL A 17 60.00 4.57 48.45
C VAL A 17 59.33 5.86 48.96
N LEU A 18 60.06 6.97 49.02
CA LEU A 18 59.50 8.27 49.43
C LEU A 18 58.51 8.80 48.39
N ILE A 19 58.86 8.74 47.10
CA ILE A 19 57.98 9.17 46.00
C ILE A 19 56.72 8.30 45.95
N THR A 20 56.85 6.98 46.05
CA THR A 20 55.69 6.06 46.07
C THR A 20 54.78 6.32 47.27
N THR A 21 55.34 6.58 48.46
CA THR A 21 54.54 6.92 49.65
C THR A 21 53.76 8.23 49.46
N VAL A 22 54.37 9.26 48.84
CA VAL A 22 53.68 10.52 48.53
C VAL A 22 52.58 10.31 47.50
N VAL A 23 52.84 9.55 46.44
CA VAL A 23 51.84 9.24 45.40
C VAL A 23 50.66 8.46 45.99
N VAL A 24 50.92 7.48 46.86
CA VAL A 24 49.88 6.72 47.57
C VAL A 24 49.09 7.62 48.52
N ALA A 25 49.76 8.49 49.29
CA ALA A 25 49.08 9.44 50.19
C ALA A 25 48.18 10.42 49.43
N MET A 26 48.65 10.95 48.28
CA MET A 26 47.83 11.80 47.42
C MET A 26 46.66 11.05 46.79
N GLY A 27 46.86 9.80 46.37
CA GLY A 27 45.79 8.93 45.86
C GLY A 27 44.72 8.62 46.90
N LEU A 28 45.13 8.35 48.16
CA LEU A 28 44.20 8.11 49.27
C LEU A 28 43.43 9.37 49.67
N LEU A 29 44.07 10.55 49.61
CA LEU A 29 43.38 11.83 49.87
C LEU A 29 42.33 12.12 48.78
N ALA A 30 42.66 11.90 47.51
CA ALA A 30 41.73 12.04 46.40
C ALA A 30 40.54 11.07 46.50
N LEU A 31 40.78 9.83 46.97
CA LEU A 31 39.71 8.87 47.22
C LEU A 31 38.80 9.31 48.38
N ALA A 32 39.37 9.86 49.46
CA ALA A 32 38.60 10.35 50.59
C ALA A 32 37.72 11.56 50.21
N THR A 33 38.23 12.49 49.40
CA THR A 33 37.43 13.61 48.89
C THR A 33 36.31 13.13 47.97
N PHE A 34 36.59 12.18 47.08
CA PHE A 34 35.60 11.58 46.20
C PHE A 34 34.49 10.84 46.97
N GLN A 35 34.85 10.05 47.99
CA GLN A 35 33.88 9.38 48.86
C GLN A 35 33.06 10.38 49.69
N GLY A 36 33.68 11.47 50.16
CA GLY A 36 32.98 12.56 50.85
C GLY A 36 31.95 13.26 49.97
N GLU A 37 32.30 13.55 48.71
CA GLU A 37 31.39 14.14 47.72
C GLU A 37 30.23 13.18 47.37
N LEU A 38 30.51 11.89 47.19
CA LEU A 38 29.45 10.88 46.96
C LEU A 38 28.49 10.75 48.16
N MET A 39 29.00 10.77 49.40
CA MET A 39 28.16 10.69 50.59
C MET A 39 27.36 11.97 50.84
N GLY A 40 27.95 13.15 50.58
CA GLY A 40 27.25 14.43 50.65
C GLY A 40 26.17 14.55 49.57
N GLY A 41 26.50 14.17 48.34
CA GLY A 41 25.56 14.10 47.22
C GLY A 41 24.41 13.12 47.49
N SER A 42 24.67 11.98 48.14
CA SER A 42 23.63 11.01 48.48
C SER A 42 22.59 11.56 49.46
N ARG A 43 22.99 12.35 50.46
CA ARG A 43 22.05 13.00 51.39
C ARG A 43 21.20 14.05 50.68
N LEU A 44 21.82 14.85 49.82
CA LEU A 44 21.13 15.88 49.05
C LEU A 44 20.13 15.26 48.06
N SER A 45 20.53 14.20 47.35
CA SER A 45 19.63 13.47 46.45
C SER A 45 18.46 12.85 47.21
N LYS A 46 18.69 12.25 48.38
CA LYS A 46 17.60 11.71 49.22
C LYS A 46 16.64 12.80 49.71
N ALA A 47 17.15 13.98 50.08
CA ALA A 47 16.31 15.12 50.46
C ALA A 47 15.51 15.67 49.26
N ARG A 48 16.10 15.70 48.06
CA ARG A 48 15.40 16.07 46.81
C ARG A 48 14.30 15.08 46.44
N ASP A 49 14.56 13.78 46.55
CA ASP A 49 13.59 12.73 46.27
C ASP A 49 12.43 12.79 47.29
N GLU A 50 12.74 13.02 48.57
CA GLU A 50 11.73 13.23 49.61
C GLU A 50 10.89 14.50 49.36
N ALA A 51 11.53 15.62 49.02
CA ALA A 51 10.83 16.86 48.65
C ALA A 51 9.91 16.66 47.45
N LYS A 52 10.36 15.93 46.43
CA LYS A 52 9.56 15.60 45.25
C LYS A 52 8.34 14.75 45.64
N MET A 53 8.52 13.67 46.40
CA MET A 53 7.42 12.84 46.87
C MET A 53 6.40 13.64 47.69
N LEU A 54 6.86 14.54 48.56
CA LEU A 54 6.00 15.38 49.39
C LEU A 54 5.21 16.42 48.59
N CYS A 55 5.78 16.94 47.50
CA CYS A 55 5.12 17.84 46.57
C CYS A 55 4.12 17.10 45.67
N ASP A 56 4.51 15.95 45.11
CA ASP A 56 3.62 15.08 44.32
C ASP A 56 2.42 14.64 45.18
N SER A 57 2.65 14.21 46.42
CA SER A 57 1.58 13.87 47.37
C SER A 57 0.62 15.02 47.66
N LYS A 58 1.11 16.27 47.77
CA LYS A 58 0.24 17.44 47.96
C LYS A 58 -0.59 17.73 46.71
N VAL A 59 -0.02 17.57 45.52
CA VAL A 59 -0.75 17.71 44.26
C VAL A 59 -1.85 16.64 44.15
N GLU A 60 -1.58 15.39 44.53
CA GLU A 60 -2.60 14.34 44.56
C GLU A 60 -3.69 14.60 45.61
N GLU A 61 -3.33 15.09 46.80
CA GLU A 61 -4.31 15.50 47.82
C GLU A 61 -5.25 16.60 47.28
N LEU A 62 -4.70 17.57 46.55
CA LEU A 62 -5.49 18.61 45.91
C LEU A 62 -6.35 18.06 44.77
N ARG A 63 -5.91 17.03 44.04
CA ARG A 63 -6.73 16.35 43.02
C ARG A 63 -7.91 15.61 43.62
N ASP A 64 -7.71 14.89 44.72
CA ASP A 64 -8.76 14.09 45.38
C ASP A 64 -9.86 14.97 46.00
N ARG A 65 -9.52 16.20 46.39
CA ARG A 65 -10.47 17.17 46.98
C ARG A 65 -11.33 17.90 45.94
N ILE A 66 -11.13 17.69 44.64
CA ILE A 66 -11.83 18.45 43.60
C ILE A 66 -13.24 17.91 43.40
N ILE A 67 -14.23 18.76 43.68
CA ILE A 67 -15.64 18.48 43.44
C ILE A 67 -16.12 19.44 42.35
N ARG A 68 -16.79 18.90 41.33
CA ARG A 68 -17.50 19.73 40.34
C ARG A 68 -18.71 20.34 41.03
N GLY A 69 -18.79 21.67 41.09
CA GLY A 69 -19.94 22.34 41.71
C GLY A 69 -21.25 21.94 41.02
N THR A 70 -22.13 21.26 41.74
CA THR A 70 -23.54 21.09 41.36
C THR A 70 -24.36 22.22 41.95
N VAL A 71 -25.27 22.76 41.15
CA VAL A 71 -26.21 23.85 41.50
C VAL A 71 -26.85 23.59 42.87
N VAL A 72 -26.61 24.46 43.85
CA VAL A 72 -27.39 24.52 45.10
C VAL A 72 -28.04 25.89 45.18
N GLY A 73 -29.37 25.94 45.10
CA GLY A 73 -30.15 27.14 45.46
C GLY A 73 -30.56 28.09 44.34
N GLY A 74 -30.79 27.62 43.11
CA GLY A 74 -31.57 28.37 42.10
C GLY A 74 -30.90 29.60 41.46
N ASN A 75 -29.64 29.90 41.80
CA ASN A 75 -28.81 30.83 41.03
C ASN A 75 -27.79 30.03 40.22
N PRO A 76 -27.62 30.30 38.91
CA PRO A 76 -26.61 29.63 38.10
C PRO A 76 -25.23 30.18 38.48
N GLU A 77 -24.53 29.47 39.37
CA GLU A 77 -23.06 29.60 39.44
C GLU A 77 -22.46 28.93 38.19
N PRO A 78 -21.42 29.51 37.57
CA PRO A 78 -20.81 28.95 36.36
C PRO A 78 -20.37 27.51 36.62
N ALA A 79 -20.52 26.64 35.61
CA ALA A 79 -20.25 25.18 35.63
C ALA A 79 -18.78 24.77 35.96
N ASN A 80 -17.97 25.72 36.47
CA ASN A 80 -16.53 25.68 36.62
C ASN A 80 -16.07 25.98 38.06
N SER A 81 -16.95 25.88 39.06
CA SER A 81 -16.58 26.20 40.45
C SER A 81 -15.79 25.04 41.09
N TYR A 82 -14.47 25.20 41.22
CA TYR A 82 -13.58 24.30 41.96
C TYR A 82 -13.69 24.58 43.48
N LEU A 83 -14.86 24.31 44.06
CA LEU A 83 -15.31 24.83 45.36
C LEU A 83 -14.47 24.40 46.59
N ALA A 84 -13.53 23.47 46.43
CA ALA A 84 -12.87 22.79 47.55
C ALA A 84 -11.32 22.98 47.60
N ILE A 85 -10.73 23.74 46.67
CA ILE A 85 -9.27 23.94 46.61
C ILE A 85 -8.90 25.41 46.71
N ALA A 86 -7.87 25.72 47.50
CA ALA A 86 -7.30 27.07 47.65
C ALA A 86 -5.78 27.01 47.80
N SER A 87 -5.08 28.08 47.40
CA SER A 87 -3.64 28.24 47.63
C SER A 87 -3.32 28.26 49.14
N GLY A 88 -2.16 27.75 49.52
CA GLY A 88 -1.77 27.65 50.93
C GLY A 88 -0.32 27.22 51.13
N ASN A 89 0.05 27.07 52.41
CA ASN A 89 1.35 26.54 52.80
C ASN A 89 1.24 25.67 54.06
N ASP A 90 2.17 24.72 54.19
CA ASP A 90 2.36 23.92 55.41
C ASP A 90 3.85 23.57 55.62
N GLN A 91 4.16 23.05 56.80
CA GLN A 91 5.47 22.49 57.11
C GLN A 91 5.34 21.00 57.43
N VAL A 92 6.25 20.21 56.86
CA VAL A 92 6.32 18.76 57.07
C VAL A 92 7.72 18.41 57.57
N THR A 93 7.81 17.85 58.77
CA THR A 93 9.06 17.27 59.27
C THR A 93 9.28 15.93 58.58
N GLY A 94 10.18 15.90 57.60
CA GLY A 94 10.59 14.69 56.91
C GLY A 94 11.69 13.93 57.65
N THR A 95 12.14 12.85 57.04
CA THR A 95 13.20 11.96 57.56
C THR A 95 14.58 12.58 57.38
N ASN A 96 14.79 13.34 56.29
CA ASN A 96 16.10 13.93 55.96
C ASN A 96 16.17 15.45 56.26
N ALA A 97 15.06 16.17 56.22
CA ALA A 97 14.98 17.61 56.51
C ALA A 97 13.55 18.02 56.90
N THR A 98 13.37 19.27 57.35
CA THR A 98 12.03 19.88 57.47
C THR A 98 11.72 20.65 56.20
N PHE A 99 10.63 20.28 55.54
CA PHE A 99 10.22 20.85 54.25
C PHE A 99 9.09 21.85 54.47
N THR A 100 9.22 23.03 53.85
CA THR A 100 8.11 23.99 53.72
C THR A 100 7.48 23.78 52.36
N ARG A 101 6.19 23.38 52.33
CA ARG A 101 5.46 23.23 51.08
C ARG A 101 4.54 24.42 50.90
N THR A 102 4.53 24.94 49.68
CA THR A 102 3.66 26.04 49.26
C THR A 102 2.96 25.58 48.00
N TRP A 103 1.67 25.83 47.85
CA TRP A 103 0.95 25.55 46.61
C TRP A 103 0.15 26.75 46.19
N ASN A 104 0.29 27.11 44.91
CA ASN A 104 -0.47 28.16 44.27
C ASN A 104 -1.42 27.56 43.25
N ILE A 105 -2.68 27.98 43.31
CA ILE A 105 -3.75 27.57 42.41
C ILE A 105 -4.14 28.80 41.58
N GLU A 106 -4.02 28.68 40.28
CA GLU A 106 -4.27 29.76 39.32
C GLU A 106 -5.35 29.35 38.31
N ASP A 107 -6.19 30.32 37.97
CA ASP A 107 -7.32 30.16 37.08
C ASP A 107 -6.90 30.53 35.67
N LEU A 108 -7.01 29.57 34.75
CA LEU A 108 -6.75 29.76 33.35
C LEU A 108 -8.10 29.74 32.62
N VAL A 109 -8.35 30.75 31.79
CA VAL A 109 -9.70 31.04 31.26
C VAL A 109 -9.94 30.59 29.82
N ASP A 110 -8.95 29.96 29.15
CA ASP A 110 -9.09 29.52 27.76
C ASP A 110 -8.13 28.37 27.38
N PRO A 111 -8.57 27.10 27.33
CA PRO A 111 -9.78 26.56 27.98
C PRO A 111 -9.73 26.69 29.51
N VAL A 112 -10.91 26.66 30.15
CA VAL A 112 -11.06 26.76 31.61
C VAL A 112 -10.36 25.60 32.31
N ARG A 113 -9.29 25.90 33.06
CA ARG A 113 -8.49 24.91 33.82
C ARG A 113 -7.87 25.56 35.05
N LYS A 114 -7.45 24.74 36.02
CA LYS A 114 -6.66 25.21 37.17
C LYS A 114 -5.22 24.73 37.04
N ARG A 115 -4.26 25.64 37.20
CA ARG A 115 -2.84 25.31 37.36
C ARG A 115 -2.52 25.21 38.85
N ILE A 116 -2.06 24.05 39.30
CA ILE A 116 -1.49 23.86 40.63
C ILE A 116 0.03 23.86 40.49
N THR A 117 0.68 24.78 41.20
CA THR A 117 2.14 24.81 41.35
C THR A 117 2.47 24.56 42.80
N ALA A 118 3.02 23.39 43.13
CA ALA A 118 3.50 23.05 44.46
C ALA A 118 5.02 23.19 44.52
N THR A 119 5.51 24.00 45.46
CA THR A 119 6.93 24.23 45.71
C THR A 119 7.28 23.73 47.11
N CYS A 120 8.21 22.79 47.19
CA CYS A 120 8.75 22.24 48.43
C CYS A 120 10.17 22.74 48.59
N SER A 121 10.41 23.55 49.62
CA SER A 121 11.74 24.07 49.95
C SER A 121 12.26 23.48 51.26
N TRP A 122 13.57 23.26 51.31
CA TRP A 122 14.31 22.92 52.52
C TRP A 122 15.67 23.61 52.43
N ASP A 123 16.13 24.15 53.55
CA ASP A 123 17.37 24.94 53.63
C ASP A 123 17.43 26.04 52.54
N SER A 124 18.29 25.87 51.52
CA SER A 124 18.46 26.77 50.36
C SER A 124 18.11 26.12 49.01
N GLU A 125 17.45 24.97 49.01
CA GLU A 125 17.03 24.26 47.80
C GLU A 125 15.51 24.17 47.69
N GLN A 126 15.00 24.00 46.46
CA GLN A 126 13.57 23.85 46.21
C GLN A 126 13.30 22.88 45.06
N VAL A 127 12.17 22.19 45.15
CA VAL A 127 11.58 21.40 44.06
C VAL A 127 10.22 22.00 43.74
N VAL A 128 9.95 22.20 42.44
CA VAL A 128 8.67 22.70 41.94
C VAL A 128 8.00 21.60 41.12
N VAL A 129 6.77 21.25 41.50
CA VAL A 129 5.90 20.32 40.79
C VAL A 129 4.71 21.10 40.26
N GLN A 130 4.39 20.92 38.98
CA GLN A 130 3.25 21.56 38.33
C GLN A 130 2.26 20.52 37.83
N SER A 131 0.99 20.83 38.00
CA SER A 131 -0.13 20.00 37.56
C SER A 131 -1.23 20.88 36.99
N MET A 132 -1.92 20.38 35.98
CA MET A 132 -3.09 21.01 35.37
C MET A 132 -4.30 20.13 35.63
N ILE A 133 -5.40 20.73 36.06
CA ILE A 133 -6.66 20.01 36.25
C ILE A 133 -7.77 20.69 35.44
N ALA A 134 -8.44 19.89 34.62
CA ALA A 134 -9.63 20.26 33.86
C ALA A 134 -10.70 19.16 34.03
N PHE A 135 -11.97 19.52 33.99
CA PHE A 135 -13.11 18.61 34.11
C PHE A 135 -13.56 18.02 32.75
N THR A 136 -12.62 17.85 31.81
CA THR A 136 -12.91 17.41 30.44
C THR A 136 -12.78 15.89 30.30
N ASP A 137 -13.30 15.33 29.20
CA ASP A 137 -13.25 13.89 28.87
C ASP A 137 -11.80 13.35 28.74
N LEU A 138 -11.60 12.04 28.91
CA LEU A 138 -10.30 11.35 28.84
C LEU A 138 -9.58 11.63 27.51
N THR A 139 -10.33 11.73 26.42
CA THR A 139 -9.85 12.12 25.07
C THR A 139 -9.25 13.52 25.04
N THR A 140 -9.92 14.50 25.64
CA THR A 140 -9.38 15.88 25.77
C THR A 140 -8.22 15.98 26.77
N SER A 141 -8.17 15.14 27.80
CA SER A 141 -7.05 15.15 28.74
C SER A 141 -5.74 14.62 28.13
N MET A 142 -5.82 13.68 27.17
CA MET A 142 -4.66 13.20 26.40
C MET A 142 -4.11 14.23 25.40
N PHE A 143 -4.97 15.11 24.85
CA PHE A 143 -4.52 16.26 24.05
C PHE A 143 -3.69 17.26 24.86
N HIS A 144 -3.88 17.28 26.18
CA HIS A 144 -3.23 18.24 27.07
C HIS A 144 -2.11 17.62 27.93
N SER A 145 -1.98 16.29 28.00
CA SER A 145 -0.80 15.60 28.55
C SER A 145 0.16 15.21 27.43
N ARG A 146 0.81 16.19 26.78
CA ARG A 146 2.02 15.96 25.98
C ARG A 146 3.14 15.46 26.93
N GLY A 147 3.17 14.15 27.12
CA GLY A 147 4.24 13.43 27.81
C GLY A 147 5.49 13.40 26.95
N ASN A 148 6.61 13.78 27.58
CA ASN A 148 7.99 13.77 27.11
C ASN A 148 8.30 12.90 25.89
N GLY A 149 8.69 13.58 24.82
CA GLY A 149 9.32 12.97 23.64
C GLY A 149 9.88 13.98 22.63
N ASP A 150 10.37 15.14 23.07
CA ASP A 150 11.62 15.81 22.61
C ASP A 150 11.68 17.24 23.18
N GLY A 151 12.79 17.60 23.83
CA GLY A 151 13.12 18.97 24.21
C GLY A 151 12.35 19.56 25.40
N ALA A 152 13.00 19.60 26.56
CA ALA A 152 12.59 20.49 27.65
C ALA A 152 12.62 21.95 27.17
N GLY A 153 11.45 22.58 27.03
CA GLY A 153 11.36 23.97 26.60
C GLY A 153 9.94 24.54 26.56
N GLY A 154 9.29 24.67 27.72
CA GLY A 154 8.19 25.61 27.96
C GLY A 154 6.92 25.53 27.08
N PRO A 155 5.85 26.28 27.42
CA PRO A 155 4.55 26.23 26.73
C PRO A 155 4.50 27.03 25.43
N PHE A 156 5.63 27.26 24.75
CA PHE A 156 5.67 28.07 23.53
C PHE A 156 6.45 27.32 22.44
N ASN A 157 5.72 26.93 21.37
CA ASN A 157 6.23 26.42 20.08
C ASN A 157 6.82 25.01 20.04
N ALA A 158 6.13 23.98 20.55
CA ALA A 158 6.30 22.65 19.96
C ALA A 158 5.48 22.61 18.66
N PRO A 159 6.11 22.58 17.46
CA PRO A 159 5.40 22.65 16.18
C PRO A 159 4.42 21.48 16.07
N SER A 160 3.15 21.80 15.81
CA SER A 160 2.09 20.83 15.53
C SER A 160 2.54 19.83 14.46
N LEU A 161 2.29 18.53 14.65
CA LEU A 161 2.61 17.50 13.66
C LEU A 161 1.69 17.61 12.43
N THR A 162 0.47 18.10 12.61
CA THR A 162 -0.49 18.44 11.54
C THR A 162 -0.12 19.74 10.83
N ALA A 163 0.77 20.56 11.39
CA ALA A 163 1.13 21.87 10.88
C ALA A 163 -0.09 22.74 10.50
N GLU A 164 -1.19 22.64 11.28
CA GLU A 164 -2.48 23.31 11.05
C GLU A 164 -3.18 22.95 9.71
N SER A 165 -2.70 21.92 9.01
CA SER A 165 -3.31 21.42 7.76
C SER A 165 -4.68 20.78 7.97
N SER A 166 -5.04 20.46 9.21
CA SER A 166 -6.30 19.84 9.55
C SER A 166 -6.75 20.16 10.97
N GLU A 167 -8.06 20.16 11.19
CA GLU A 167 -8.71 20.40 12.48
C GLU A 167 -9.95 19.51 12.63
N ASP A 168 -10.23 19.06 13.86
CA ASP A 168 -11.47 18.35 14.19
C ASP A 168 -12.59 19.39 14.37
N ILE A 169 -13.66 19.24 13.58
CA ILE A 169 -14.83 20.13 13.61
C ILE A 169 -16.08 19.41 14.13
N SER A 170 -15.92 18.21 14.68
CA SER A 170 -17.02 17.43 15.22
C SER A 170 -17.58 18.09 16.48
N LYS A 171 -18.88 18.41 16.44
CA LYS A 171 -19.62 18.92 17.60
C LYS A 171 -20.29 17.75 18.30
N ARG A 172 -20.04 17.60 19.60
CA ARG A 172 -20.64 16.53 20.41
C ARG A 172 -21.29 17.10 21.66
N ILE A 173 -22.35 16.43 22.10
CA ILE A 173 -23.01 16.71 23.38
C ILE A 173 -23.06 15.47 24.24
N SER A 174 -23.13 15.66 25.56
CA SER A 174 -23.54 14.60 26.48
C SER A 174 -25.07 14.54 26.50
N LEU A 175 -25.63 13.35 26.34
CA LEU A 175 -27.07 13.14 26.33
C LEU A 175 -27.59 13.09 27.78
N PRO A 176 -28.74 13.71 28.07
CA PRO A 176 -29.26 13.80 29.44
C PRO A 176 -29.69 12.45 30.02
N ASN A 177 -30.08 11.50 29.17
CA ASN A 177 -30.38 10.12 29.53
C ASN A 177 -29.82 9.18 28.45
N PRO A 178 -29.48 7.93 28.78
CA PRO A 178 -29.05 6.94 27.80
C PRO A 178 -30.06 6.79 26.66
N GLN A 179 -29.63 7.02 25.43
CA GLN A 179 -30.43 6.83 24.22
C GLN A 179 -29.99 5.58 23.46
N THR A 180 -30.83 5.11 22.55
CA THR A 180 -30.47 3.97 21.68
C THR A 180 -29.36 4.37 20.71
N PRO A 181 -28.23 3.64 20.66
CA PRO A 181 -27.15 3.91 19.71
C PRO A 181 -27.65 3.98 18.26
N GLY A 182 -27.15 4.94 17.50
CA GLY A 182 -27.51 5.16 16.09
C GLY A 182 -28.87 5.80 15.86
N SER A 183 -29.65 6.10 16.91
CA SER A 183 -30.90 6.86 16.79
C SER A 183 -30.65 8.35 16.66
N LEU A 184 -31.67 9.08 16.20
CA LEU A 184 -31.67 10.55 16.14
C LEU A 184 -32.20 11.12 17.46
N TYR A 185 -31.42 11.98 18.10
CA TYR A 185 -31.82 12.78 19.25
C TYR A 185 -31.91 14.25 18.84
N THR A 186 -33.03 14.91 19.10
CA THR A 186 -33.19 16.35 18.86
C THR A 186 -33.20 17.06 20.21
N ASP A 187 -32.38 18.11 20.35
CA ASP A 187 -32.31 18.90 21.57
C ASP A 187 -33.44 19.93 21.69
N GLU A 188 -33.44 20.71 22.78
CA GLU A 188 -34.43 21.77 23.03
C GLU A 188 -34.33 22.94 22.02
N ASN A 189 -33.20 23.10 21.34
CA ASN A 189 -32.96 24.13 20.33
C ASN A 189 -33.39 23.68 18.91
N GLY A 190 -33.77 22.41 18.74
CA GLY A 190 -34.11 21.83 17.44
C GLY A 190 -32.90 21.28 16.68
N ASP A 191 -31.73 21.21 17.31
CA ASP A 191 -30.51 20.66 16.75
C ASP A 191 -30.54 19.12 16.82
N ASN A 192 -30.13 18.47 15.74
CA ASN A 192 -30.16 17.03 15.59
C ASN A 192 -28.80 16.41 15.92
N TYR A 193 -28.82 15.27 16.62
CA TYR A 193 -27.63 14.55 17.05
C TYR A 193 -27.81 13.04 16.79
N ILE A 194 -26.80 12.41 16.20
CA ILE A 194 -26.72 10.95 16.07
C ILE A 194 -26.12 10.39 17.36
N VAL A 195 -26.83 9.49 18.01
CA VAL A 195 -26.40 8.87 19.28
C VAL A 195 -25.20 7.95 19.04
N ASP A 196 -24.10 8.20 19.74
CA ASP A 196 -22.86 7.41 19.67
C ASP A 196 -23.06 5.99 20.25
N PRO A 197 -22.13 5.03 19.99
CA PRO A 197 -22.24 3.64 20.48
C PRO A 197 -22.39 3.50 22.00
N SER A 198 -21.92 4.48 22.78
CA SER A 198 -22.05 4.49 24.24
C SER A 198 -23.49 4.74 24.72
N GLY A 199 -24.35 5.32 23.86
CA GLY A 199 -25.68 5.79 24.23
C GLY A 199 -25.69 7.05 25.12
N LEU A 200 -24.52 7.57 25.50
CA LEU A 200 -24.35 8.68 26.47
C LEU A 200 -23.91 9.99 25.82
N SER A 201 -23.50 9.95 24.56
CA SER A 201 -23.08 11.11 23.78
C SER A 201 -23.74 11.09 22.40
N GLY A 202 -23.84 12.26 21.79
CA GLY A 202 -24.37 12.41 20.43
C GLY A 202 -23.48 13.33 19.59
N SER A 203 -23.29 12.97 18.33
CA SER A 203 -22.59 13.76 17.32
C SER A 203 -23.58 14.62 16.55
N TYR A 204 -23.35 15.93 16.46
CA TYR A 204 -24.23 16.86 15.73
C TYR A 204 -24.36 16.45 14.26
N ALA A 205 -25.58 16.48 13.76
CA ALA A 205 -25.91 16.09 12.41
C ALA A 205 -26.90 17.08 11.79
N GLU A 206 -26.61 17.50 10.57
CA GLU A 206 -27.48 18.38 9.79
C GLU A 206 -27.93 17.66 8.52
N ALA A 207 -29.08 18.03 7.96
CA ALA A 207 -29.47 17.50 6.66
C ALA A 207 -28.39 17.84 5.61
N CYS A 208 -27.91 16.84 4.88
CA CYS A 208 -26.85 17.07 3.90
C CYS A 208 -27.26 18.10 2.83
N ASP A 209 -28.54 18.16 2.48
CA ASP A 209 -29.09 19.11 1.50
C ASP A 209 -29.28 20.53 2.08
N GLY A 210 -29.19 20.69 3.41
CA GLY A 210 -29.24 21.98 4.09
C GLY A 210 -27.90 22.72 4.10
N LEU A 211 -26.80 22.01 3.81
CA LEU A 211 -25.44 22.54 3.79
C LEU A 211 -25.16 23.29 2.48
N ASN A 212 -24.57 24.49 2.58
CA ASN A 212 -24.16 25.30 1.42
C ASN A 212 -22.65 25.64 1.48
N PRO A 213 -21.83 25.30 0.47
CA PRO A 213 -22.18 24.45 -0.68
C PRO A 213 -22.57 23.03 -0.25
N GLN A 214 -23.39 22.37 -1.09
CA GLN A 214 -23.87 21.02 -0.82
C GLN A 214 -22.70 20.02 -0.88
N PRO A 215 -22.54 19.13 0.13
CA PRO A 215 -21.53 18.09 0.10
C PRO A 215 -21.74 17.11 -1.06
N ILE A 216 -20.67 16.84 -1.79
CA ILE A 216 -20.59 15.86 -2.88
C ILE A 216 -20.12 14.50 -2.34
N ASN A 217 -20.53 13.43 -3.01
CA ASN A 217 -20.13 12.07 -2.65
C ASN A 217 -18.61 11.91 -2.76
N PHE A 218 -18.05 11.26 -1.75
CA PHE A 218 -16.65 10.90 -1.67
C PHE A 218 -16.54 9.40 -1.34
N GLU A 219 -15.34 8.85 -1.45
CA GLU A 219 -15.11 7.42 -1.20
C GLU A 219 -15.50 6.99 0.22
N ASN A 220 -15.67 5.66 0.41
CA ASN A 220 -16.03 5.05 1.69
C ASN A 220 -17.36 5.52 2.31
N GLY A 221 -18.30 5.99 1.47
CA GLY A 221 -19.61 6.48 1.89
C GLY A 221 -19.55 7.82 2.63
N LEU A 222 -18.47 8.57 2.44
CA LEU A 222 -18.28 9.90 3.00
C LEU A 222 -18.78 10.96 2.01
N ARG A 223 -18.96 12.18 2.49
CA ARG A 223 -19.18 13.35 1.63
C ARG A 223 -18.18 14.44 1.95
N THR A 224 -17.86 15.26 0.96
CA THR A 224 -16.94 16.39 1.12
C THR A 224 -17.51 17.65 0.51
N ARG A 225 -17.08 18.80 1.03
CA ARG A 225 -17.31 20.08 0.35
C ARG A 225 -16.10 20.98 0.51
N ARG A 226 -15.87 21.85 -0.47
CA ARG A 226 -14.90 22.93 -0.34
C ARG A 226 -15.57 24.15 0.29
N VAL A 227 -14.89 24.79 1.21
CA VAL A 227 -15.32 26.02 1.88
C VAL A 227 -14.20 27.06 1.83
N ASN A 228 -14.61 28.32 1.87
CA ASN A 228 -13.73 29.46 2.03
C ASN A 228 -13.96 30.02 3.43
N GLU A 229 -12.92 30.03 4.25
CA GLU A 229 -13.02 30.38 5.67
C GLU A 229 -12.27 31.68 6.01
N ASP A 230 -11.38 32.16 5.14
CA ASP A 230 -10.58 33.36 5.38
C ASP A 230 -11.11 34.62 4.65
N GLY A 231 -12.15 34.47 3.82
CA GLY A 231 -12.76 35.56 3.05
C GLY A 231 -11.91 36.05 1.89
N VAL A 232 -10.80 35.38 1.56
CA VAL A 232 -9.95 35.63 0.40
C VAL A 232 -10.37 34.68 -0.71
N ALA A 233 -10.63 35.17 -1.93
CA ALA A 233 -11.09 34.33 -3.05
C ALA A 233 -10.22 33.07 -3.24
N GLY A 234 -10.83 31.90 -3.05
CA GLY A 234 -10.16 30.61 -2.96
C GLY A 234 -11.09 29.54 -2.41
N LEU A 235 -10.76 28.26 -2.63
CA LEU A 235 -11.45 27.11 -2.03
C LEU A 235 -10.41 26.26 -1.26
N GLU A 236 -9.80 26.91 -0.28
CA GLU A 236 -8.61 26.48 0.45
C GLU A 236 -8.89 25.45 1.56
N SER A 237 -10.13 25.33 2.01
CA SER A 237 -10.52 24.36 3.04
C SER A 237 -11.50 23.31 2.51
N ILE A 238 -11.37 22.08 2.99
CA ILE A 238 -12.25 20.95 2.65
C ILE A 238 -12.85 20.40 3.93
N GLU A 239 -14.17 20.29 4.02
CA GLU A 239 -14.84 19.64 5.13
C GLU A 239 -15.28 18.23 4.75
N LEU A 240 -15.03 17.28 5.64
CA LEU A 240 -15.37 15.86 5.50
C LEU A 240 -16.54 15.50 6.42
N PHE A 241 -17.54 14.82 5.85
CA PHE A 241 -18.77 14.43 6.51
C PHE A 241 -18.94 12.91 6.48
N GLU A 242 -19.38 12.36 7.61
CA GLU A 242 -19.93 11.02 7.68
C GLU A 242 -21.45 11.08 7.46
N VAL A 243 -21.97 10.22 6.60
CA VAL A 243 -23.40 10.22 6.24
C VAL A 243 -24.15 9.13 7.00
N HIS A 244 -25.25 9.52 7.63
CA HIS A 244 -26.20 8.61 8.27
C HIS A 244 -27.58 8.79 7.61
N THR A 245 -28.12 7.71 7.04
CA THR A 245 -29.47 7.72 6.47
C THR A 245 -30.48 7.27 7.52
N ILE A 246 -31.34 8.19 7.97
CA ILE A 246 -32.41 7.93 8.94
C ILE A 246 -33.72 8.43 8.34
N ASN A 247 -34.78 7.61 8.36
CA ASN A 247 -36.10 7.94 7.81
C ASN A 247 -36.06 8.44 6.34
N ASN A 248 -35.20 7.83 5.51
CA ASN A 248 -34.95 8.22 4.11
C ASN A 248 -34.39 9.65 3.92
N ALA A 249 -33.81 10.24 4.96
CA ALA A 249 -33.07 11.50 4.88
C ALA A 249 -31.59 11.27 5.20
N ASP A 250 -30.71 11.85 4.38
CA ASP A 250 -29.27 11.81 4.61
C ASP A 250 -28.87 12.94 5.57
N LEU A 251 -28.32 12.55 6.71
CA LEU A 251 -27.78 13.44 7.73
C LEU A 251 -26.25 13.41 7.67
N CYS A 252 -25.64 14.58 7.57
CA CYS A 252 -24.21 14.79 7.49
C CYS A 252 -23.65 15.18 8.86
N VAL A 253 -22.74 14.37 9.38
CA VAL A 253 -21.98 14.63 10.61
C VAL A 253 -20.60 15.13 10.23
N ALA A 254 -20.30 16.39 10.53
CA ALA A 254 -18.98 16.96 10.28
C ALA A 254 -17.91 16.27 11.15
N ARG A 255 -16.80 15.84 10.55
CA ARG A 255 -15.71 15.15 11.25
C ARG A 255 -14.43 15.98 11.26
N VAL A 256 -13.89 16.27 10.09
CA VAL A 256 -12.58 16.91 9.96
C VAL A 256 -12.65 17.98 8.88
N ARG A 257 -11.93 19.08 9.10
CA ARG A 257 -11.65 20.10 8.09
C ARG A 257 -10.17 20.06 7.73
N PHE A 258 -9.86 20.06 6.44
CA PHE A 258 -8.53 20.10 5.88
C PHE A 258 -8.27 21.48 5.30
N ASN A 259 -7.37 22.24 5.91
CA ASN A 259 -7.09 23.65 5.57
C ASN A 259 -6.01 23.82 4.49
N GLY A 260 -5.46 22.70 4.02
CA GLY A 260 -4.36 22.63 3.08
C GLY A 260 -4.73 22.66 1.59
N GLY A 261 -6.02 22.77 1.27
CA GLY A 261 -6.55 22.71 -0.09
C GLY A 261 -6.65 21.31 -0.68
N VAL A 262 -6.13 20.27 -0.02
CA VAL A 262 -6.11 18.89 -0.53
C VAL A 262 -6.20 17.86 0.59
N ILE A 263 -6.90 16.76 0.31
CA ILE A 263 -6.94 15.54 1.12
C ILE A 263 -5.93 14.53 0.58
N ILE A 264 -5.10 13.99 1.47
CA ILE A 264 -4.13 12.95 1.17
C ILE A 264 -4.62 11.62 1.75
N PRO A 265 -5.00 10.65 0.90
CA PRO A 265 -5.33 9.30 1.36
C PRO A 265 -4.08 8.46 1.66
N LEU A 266 -4.11 7.75 2.79
CA LEU A 266 -3.20 6.68 3.17
C LEU A 266 -4.00 5.37 3.20
N ARG A 267 -3.69 4.44 2.30
CA ARG A 267 -4.46 3.20 2.10
C ARG A 267 -3.62 1.95 2.37
N GLY A 268 -4.28 0.90 2.84
CA GLY A 268 -3.71 -0.43 3.00
C GLY A 268 -4.75 -1.42 3.53
N THR A 269 -4.29 -2.62 3.83
CA THR A 269 -5.09 -3.70 4.41
C THR A 269 -4.53 -4.09 5.77
N VAL A 270 -5.41 -4.25 6.75
CA VAL A 270 -5.05 -4.83 8.06
C VAL A 270 -5.27 -6.33 7.96
N HIS A 271 -4.20 -7.11 8.10
CA HIS A 271 -4.22 -8.56 8.14
C HIS A 271 -3.99 -9.05 9.57
N SER A 272 -4.82 -10.00 10.02
CA SER A 272 -4.61 -10.72 11.27
C SER A 272 -4.11 -12.13 11.00
N ARG A 273 -3.00 -12.47 11.65
CA ARG A 273 -2.49 -13.83 11.85
C ARG A 273 -2.25 -14.13 13.32
N ALA A 274 -2.56 -13.18 14.20
CA ALA A 274 -2.64 -13.43 15.63
C ALA A 274 -3.74 -14.42 15.94
N THR A 275 -3.52 -15.25 16.95
CA THR A 275 -4.43 -16.32 17.31
C THR A 275 -5.10 -16.09 18.65
N THR A 276 -6.25 -16.74 18.84
CA THR A 276 -6.94 -16.82 20.12
C THR A 276 -7.19 -18.28 20.50
N GLY A 277 -7.06 -18.57 21.80
CA GLY A 277 -7.29 -19.89 22.37
C GLY A 277 -6.02 -20.52 22.96
N THR A 278 -6.17 -21.72 23.54
CA THR A 278 -5.07 -22.51 24.11
C THR A 278 -5.16 -23.95 23.63
N GLY A 279 -4.03 -24.53 23.21
CA GLY A 279 -3.96 -25.96 22.83
C GLY A 279 -4.38 -26.22 21.37
N GLN A 280 -5.39 -27.07 21.15
CA GLN A 280 -5.84 -27.50 19.81
C GLN A 280 -6.99 -26.65 19.24
N ASN A 281 -7.54 -25.72 20.02
CA ASN A 281 -8.63 -24.81 19.60
C ASN A 281 -8.06 -23.41 19.36
N VAL A 282 -7.21 -23.29 18.34
CA VAL A 282 -6.56 -22.03 17.95
C VAL A 282 -7.29 -21.50 16.74
N THR A 283 -7.86 -20.29 16.85
CA THR A 283 -8.53 -19.60 15.74
C THR A 283 -7.85 -18.28 15.46
N ILE A 284 -7.83 -17.85 14.19
CA ILE A 284 -7.31 -16.54 13.81
C ILE A 284 -8.24 -15.48 14.39
N LEU A 285 -7.64 -14.43 14.94
CA LEU A 285 -8.36 -13.33 15.52
C LEU A 285 -8.98 -12.43 14.44
N ASP A 286 -10.22 -12.04 14.64
CA ASP A 286 -10.94 -11.14 13.76
C ASP A 286 -10.41 -9.71 13.86
N VAL A 287 -10.31 -9.02 12.71
CA VAL A 287 -9.73 -7.67 12.65
C VAL A 287 -10.69 -6.59 13.18
N GLU A 288 -11.97 -6.89 13.39
CA GLU A 288 -12.97 -5.98 13.97
C GLU A 288 -12.65 -5.53 15.41
N LEU A 289 -11.78 -6.27 16.10
CA LEU A 289 -11.35 -5.97 17.47
C LEU A 289 -10.32 -4.85 17.55
N PHE A 290 -9.82 -4.37 16.40
CA PHE A 290 -8.86 -3.30 16.31
C PHE A 290 -9.48 -2.03 15.72
N THR A 291 -8.90 -0.90 16.09
CA THR A 291 -9.24 0.41 15.51
C THR A 291 -7.96 1.23 15.34
N PHE A 292 -8.02 2.32 14.58
CA PHE A 292 -6.83 3.14 14.30
C PHE A 292 -6.54 4.14 15.42
N ASN A 293 -5.25 4.35 15.69
CA ASN A 293 -4.72 5.45 16.48
C ASN A 293 -3.85 6.35 15.60
N ILE A 294 -3.97 7.65 15.77
CA ILE A 294 -3.18 8.63 15.01
C ILE A 294 -2.59 9.65 15.98
N SER A 295 -1.36 10.08 15.72
CA SER A 295 -0.58 10.89 16.67
C SER A 295 -1.15 12.29 16.97
N GLU A 296 -2.07 12.82 16.14
CA GLU A 296 -2.73 14.12 16.36
C GLU A 296 -4.20 14.13 15.84
N SER A 297 -5.01 15.07 16.36
CA SER A 297 -6.38 15.35 15.87
C SER A 297 -6.36 15.91 14.46
N GLY A 298 -7.49 15.81 13.75
CA GLY A 298 -7.60 16.32 12.37
C GLY A 298 -7.27 15.28 11.30
N THR A 299 -7.25 13.99 11.66
CA THR A 299 -7.19 12.89 10.69
C THR A 299 -8.39 11.99 10.89
N TYR A 300 -8.95 11.49 9.79
CA TYR A 300 -10.10 10.59 9.83
C TYR A 300 -9.74 9.27 9.14
N CYS A 301 -9.82 8.15 9.87
CA CYS A 301 -9.64 6.81 9.30
C CYS A 301 -10.97 6.08 9.20
N VAL A 302 -11.22 5.50 8.03
CA VAL A 302 -12.28 4.52 7.82
C VAL A 302 -11.68 3.13 7.91
N PHE A 303 -12.23 2.33 8.84
CA PHE A 303 -11.94 0.90 8.98
C PHE A 303 -13.23 0.23 9.46
N LYS A 304 -13.92 -0.48 8.56
CA LYS A 304 -15.24 -1.09 8.80
C LYS A 304 -15.23 -2.58 8.40
N PRO A 305 -14.44 -3.44 9.09
CA PRO A 305 -14.42 -4.89 8.82
C PRO A 305 -15.76 -5.55 9.15
N ALA A 306 -16.11 -6.64 8.45
CA ALA A 306 -17.26 -7.45 8.83
C ALA A 306 -16.88 -8.43 9.98
N PRO A 307 -17.85 -8.85 10.82
CA PRO A 307 -17.60 -9.85 11.84
C PRO A 307 -17.08 -11.15 11.22
N GLY A 308 -15.99 -11.70 11.77
CA GLY A 308 -15.31 -12.89 11.25
C GLY A 308 -14.26 -12.63 10.16
N ASP A 309 -14.06 -11.38 9.72
CA ASP A 309 -13.00 -11.07 8.76
C ASP A 309 -11.61 -11.14 9.42
N HIS A 310 -10.67 -11.78 8.75
CA HIS A 310 -9.25 -11.83 9.15
C HIS A 310 -8.39 -10.83 8.36
N SER A 311 -8.97 -10.11 7.40
CA SER A 311 -8.30 -9.08 6.62
C SER A 311 -9.32 -8.05 6.15
N ALA A 312 -9.04 -6.76 6.32
CA ALA A 312 -9.95 -5.70 5.86
C ALA A 312 -9.19 -4.43 5.44
N PRO A 313 -9.66 -3.72 4.41
CA PRO A 313 -9.03 -2.49 3.95
C PRO A 313 -9.29 -1.34 4.93
N TYR A 314 -8.34 -0.41 4.99
CA TYR A 314 -8.45 0.85 5.72
C TYR A 314 -8.08 2.02 4.83
N THR A 315 -8.60 3.20 5.13
CA THR A 315 -8.17 4.45 4.52
C THR A 315 -8.14 5.56 5.55
N CYS A 316 -7.02 6.26 5.66
CA CYS A 316 -6.86 7.43 6.53
C CYS A 316 -6.66 8.69 5.69
N TYR A 317 -7.43 9.74 6.01
CA TYR A 317 -7.40 11.03 5.33
C TYR A 317 -6.66 12.07 6.15
N VAL A 318 -5.54 12.57 5.61
CA VAL A 318 -4.72 13.62 6.23
C VAL A 318 -4.70 14.89 5.35
N GLY A 319 -4.40 16.05 5.95
CA GLY A 319 -4.31 17.32 5.22
C GLY A 319 -2.97 17.53 4.53
N GLY A 320 -2.99 17.97 3.27
CA GLY A 320 -1.79 18.37 2.52
C GLY A 320 -1.49 19.87 2.57
N ASN A 321 -0.71 20.37 1.61
CA ASN A 321 -0.53 21.81 1.40
C ASN A 321 -0.38 22.13 -0.10
N CYS A 322 -1.33 22.89 -0.63
CA CYS A 322 -1.40 23.31 -2.03
C CYS A 322 -0.66 24.61 -2.38
N THR A 323 0.00 25.28 -1.44
CA THR A 323 0.70 26.57 -1.66
C THR A 323 1.68 26.52 -2.85
N PHE A 324 2.32 25.38 -3.08
CA PHE A 324 3.23 25.15 -4.21
C PHE A 324 2.76 24.03 -5.15
N GLY A 325 1.51 23.56 -4.98
CA GLY A 325 0.94 22.46 -5.77
C GLY A 325 0.47 22.90 -7.16
N PRO A 326 0.30 21.96 -8.10
CA PRO A 326 -0.35 22.26 -9.37
C PRO A 326 -1.83 22.57 -9.14
N ALA A 327 -2.43 23.47 -9.93
CA ALA A 327 -3.87 23.64 -9.95
C ALA A 327 -4.53 22.33 -10.42
N GLY A 328 -5.56 21.90 -9.71
CA GLY A 328 -6.28 20.66 -9.99
C GLY A 328 -7.73 20.90 -10.40
N ILE A 329 -8.53 19.83 -10.35
CA ILE A 329 -9.96 19.90 -10.63
C ILE A 329 -10.70 20.27 -9.33
N PRO A 330 -11.50 21.35 -9.28
CA PRO A 330 -12.18 21.80 -8.06
C PRO A 330 -13.07 20.74 -7.39
N GLU A 331 -13.70 19.87 -8.17
CA GLU A 331 -14.57 18.79 -7.67
C GLU A 331 -13.78 17.64 -7.01
N ASP A 332 -12.51 17.46 -7.38
CA ASP A 332 -11.65 16.42 -6.82
C ASP A 332 -10.92 16.96 -5.58
N VAL A 333 -11.36 16.53 -4.39
CA VAL A 333 -10.77 16.90 -3.10
C VAL A 333 -9.40 16.26 -2.85
N THR A 334 -8.99 15.29 -3.68
CA THR A 334 -7.64 14.73 -3.68
C THR A 334 -6.68 15.51 -4.59
N GLN A 335 -7.17 16.54 -5.27
CA GLN A 335 -6.34 17.50 -6.00
C GLN A 335 -6.41 18.88 -5.35
N CYS A 336 -5.44 19.73 -5.67
CA CYS A 336 -5.49 21.12 -5.25
C CYS A 336 -6.64 21.87 -5.96
N PRO A 337 -7.19 22.91 -5.34
CA PRO A 337 -8.18 23.77 -6.01
C PRO A 337 -7.57 24.48 -7.22
N ASP A 338 -8.41 25.06 -8.07
CA ASP A 338 -8.00 26.00 -9.13
C ASP A 338 -8.52 27.40 -8.81
N PRO A 339 -7.64 28.38 -8.50
CA PRO A 339 -6.18 28.27 -8.41
C PRO A 339 -5.71 27.47 -7.19
N ALA A 340 -4.50 26.91 -7.24
CA ALA A 340 -3.91 26.16 -6.13
C ALA A 340 -3.64 27.10 -4.94
N VAL A 341 -4.41 26.89 -3.86
CA VAL A 341 -4.37 27.71 -2.64
C VAL A 341 -4.50 26.84 -1.39
N ALA A 342 -3.92 27.31 -0.30
CA ALA A 342 -4.02 26.73 1.04
C ALA A 342 -4.08 27.89 2.06
N GLN A 343 -4.60 27.63 3.27
CA GLN A 343 -4.61 28.66 4.31
C GLN A 343 -3.18 29.02 4.74
N ALA A 344 -2.93 30.32 4.99
CA ALA A 344 -1.60 30.81 5.38
C ALA A 344 -1.07 30.21 6.69
N LYS A 345 -1.94 29.65 7.54
CA LYS A 345 -1.55 28.94 8.78
C LYS A 345 -0.91 27.57 8.52
N VAL A 346 -1.10 26.98 7.33
CA VAL A 346 -0.67 25.62 7.03
C VAL A 346 0.84 25.57 6.76
N GLY A 347 1.57 24.79 7.54
CA GLY A 347 3.00 24.60 7.36
C GLY A 347 3.38 23.77 6.12
N PRO A 348 4.66 23.78 5.72
CA PRO A 348 5.13 23.08 4.53
C PRO A 348 4.77 21.59 4.52
N GLY A 349 4.19 21.13 3.43
CA GLY A 349 3.77 19.75 3.21
C GLY A 349 2.56 19.27 4.01
N GLY A 350 1.99 20.13 4.87
CA GLY A 350 0.84 19.81 5.69
C GLY A 350 1.14 18.80 6.80
N TRP A 351 0.38 17.72 6.84
CA TRP A 351 0.44 16.72 7.91
C TRP A 351 1.70 15.84 7.87
N ARG A 352 2.29 15.62 9.04
CA ARG A 352 3.23 14.53 9.37
C ARG A 352 2.76 13.86 10.66
N GLY A 353 3.14 12.60 10.90
CA GLY A 353 2.74 11.92 12.12
C GLY A 353 2.79 10.41 12.04
N ARG A 354 2.16 9.76 13.00
CA ARG A 354 2.11 8.29 13.10
C ARG A 354 0.69 7.78 12.90
N VAL A 355 0.54 6.72 12.12
CA VAL A 355 -0.71 5.95 11.95
C VAL A 355 -0.46 4.55 12.48
N GLY A 356 -1.24 4.09 13.43
CA GLY A 356 -1.11 2.75 14.03
C GLY A 356 -2.44 2.18 14.47
N LEU A 357 -2.39 1.04 15.18
CA LEU A 357 -3.58 0.33 15.65
C LEU A 357 -3.67 0.38 17.19
N LEU A 358 -4.87 0.68 17.71
CA LEU A 358 -5.20 0.56 19.13
C LEU A 358 -5.45 -0.91 19.50
N GLY A 359 -5.09 -1.27 20.74
CA GLY A 359 -5.40 -2.59 21.30
C GLY A 359 -4.43 -3.72 20.93
N VAL A 360 -3.38 -3.45 20.14
CA VAL A 360 -2.38 -4.46 19.75
C VAL A 360 -1.41 -4.76 20.90
N ALA A 361 -0.70 -3.74 21.40
CA ALA A 361 0.32 -3.93 22.44
C ALA A 361 -0.26 -4.38 23.79
N THR A 362 -1.46 -3.90 24.15
CA THR A 362 -2.12 -4.23 25.42
C THR A 362 -2.60 -5.68 25.49
N GLN A 363 -2.73 -6.35 24.34
CA GLN A 363 -3.13 -7.75 24.22
C GLN A 363 -1.94 -8.68 23.97
N GLY A 364 -0.71 -8.18 24.13
CA GLY A 364 0.51 -8.97 23.93
C GLY A 364 0.73 -9.39 22.47
N ARG A 365 0.34 -8.54 21.51
CA ARG A 365 0.52 -8.77 20.07
C ARG A 365 1.51 -7.77 19.48
N ASN A 366 2.04 -8.09 18.30
CA ASN A 366 2.97 -7.24 17.56
C ASN A 366 2.44 -6.95 16.15
N ILE A 367 2.99 -5.90 15.55
CA ILE A 367 2.81 -5.57 14.13
C ILE A 367 4.13 -5.81 13.41
N CYS A 368 4.08 -6.47 12.26
CA CYS A 368 5.23 -6.61 11.36
C CYS A 368 5.28 -5.46 10.36
N PHE A 369 6.47 -4.88 10.15
CA PHE A 369 6.79 -4.00 9.04
C PHE A 369 7.90 -4.62 8.17
N ALA A 370 8.36 -3.87 7.16
CA ALA A 370 9.43 -4.31 6.27
C ALA A 370 10.70 -4.74 7.04
N GLU A 371 11.01 -4.02 8.12
CA GLU A 371 12.18 -4.24 8.95
C GLU A 371 12.13 -5.59 9.66
N GLU A 372 10.99 -5.93 10.27
CA GLU A 372 10.78 -7.20 10.97
C GLU A 372 10.78 -8.40 10.00
N VAL A 373 10.42 -8.21 8.73
CA VAL A 373 10.52 -9.26 7.69
C VAL A 373 11.94 -9.39 7.13
N ALA A 374 12.71 -8.31 7.09
CA ALA A 374 14.07 -8.31 6.55
C ALA A 374 15.13 -8.83 7.55
N GLY A 375 14.90 -8.72 8.85
CA GLY A 375 15.81 -9.21 9.88
C GLY A 375 15.33 -8.98 11.32
N GLU A 376 16.21 -9.21 12.29
CA GLU A 376 15.91 -8.96 13.71
C GLU A 376 15.61 -7.46 13.96
N PRO A 377 14.43 -7.10 14.47
CA PRO A 377 14.05 -5.70 14.62
C PRO A 377 14.80 -5.00 15.75
N VAL A 378 15.11 -3.72 15.52
CA VAL A 378 15.78 -2.84 16.49
C VAL A 378 14.80 -2.28 17.53
N THR A 379 13.53 -2.08 17.14
CA THR A 379 12.45 -1.56 17.99
C THR A 379 11.14 -2.23 17.60
N ARG A 380 10.24 -2.41 18.58
CA ARG A 380 8.89 -2.95 18.39
C ARG A 380 7.90 -1.81 18.36
N ASP A 381 7.43 -1.48 17.17
CA ASP A 381 6.50 -0.39 16.95
C ASP A 381 5.10 -0.92 16.60
N THR A 382 4.06 -0.20 16.98
CA THR A 382 2.65 -0.52 16.63
C THR A 382 2.04 0.52 15.70
N ALA A 383 2.88 1.43 15.20
CA ALA A 383 2.49 2.52 14.34
C ALA A 383 3.60 2.82 13.34
N ARG A 384 3.18 3.24 12.14
CA ARG A 384 4.05 3.71 11.07
C ARG A 384 4.14 5.23 11.11
N ASN A 385 5.35 5.76 10.95
CA ASN A 385 5.66 7.18 10.99
C ASN A 385 5.82 7.74 9.57
N TYR A 386 5.28 8.93 9.32
CA TYR A 386 5.16 9.56 8.01
C TYR A 386 5.71 10.99 8.07
N TYR A 387 6.74 11.28 7.28
CA TYR A 387 7.31 12.62 7.19
C TYR A 387 8.12 12.83 5.90
N THR A 388 8.31 14.09 5.53
CA THR A 388 9.26 14.49 4.48
C THR A 388 10.48 15.13 5.13
N ARG A 389 11.69 14.78 4.70
CA ARG A 389 12.94 15.43 5.12
C ARG A 389 13.37 16.45 4.06
N ASN A 390 13.42 17.72 4.45
CA ASN A 390 13.94 18.83 3.66
C ASN A 390 15.21 19.36 4.32
N GLY A 391 16.37 18.90 3.86
CA GLY A 391 17.64 19.14 4.55
C GLY A 391 17.65 18.55 5.97
N ILE A 392 17.66 19.40 7.00
CA ILE A 392 17.63 19.01 8.42
C ILE A 392 16.23 19.10 9.06
N LEU A 393 15.23 19.59 8.32
CA LEU A 393 13.88 19.80 8.84
C LEU A 393 12.96 18.66 8.39
N ASN A 394 12.09 18.24 9.30
CA ASN A 394 10.98 17.35 8.96
C ASN A 394 9.75 18.19 8.63
N GLU A 395 9.10 17.91 7.51
CA GLU A 395 7.91 18.55 6.98
C GLU A 395 6.80 17.51 6.73
N GLY A 396 5.62 17.96 6.32
CA GLY A 396 4.51 17.06 5.97
C GLY A 396 4.79 16.21 4.73
N ILE A 397 4.07 15.11 4.58
CA ILE A 397 4.32 14.12 3.51
C ILE A 397 3.97 14.63 2.10
N ASN A 398 2.93 15.46 1.98
CA ASN A 398 2.40 16.04 0.74
C ASN A 398 2.32 15.08 -0.48
N LYS A 399 2.05 13.80 -0.25
CA LYS A 399 1.90 12.75 -1.28
C LYS A 399 1.01 11.60 -0.74
N PRO A 400 0.12 11.02 -1.56
CA PRO A 400 -0.70 9.88 -1.16
C PRO A 400 0.06 8.55 -1.25
N TYR A 401 -0.36 7.57 -0.44
CA TYR A 401 0.26 6.25 -0.34
C TYR A 401 -0.79 5.12 -0.36
N ALA A 402 -0.45 4.00 -1.01
CA ALA A 402 -1.25 2.79 -1.02
C ALA A 402 -0.42 1.55 -0.64
N CYS A 403 -1.09 0.45 -0.33
CA CYS A 403 -0.48 -0.83 0.08
C CYS A 403 0.41 -0.70 1.32
N HIS A 404 0.04 0.21 2.22
CA HIS A 404 0.69 0.38 3.51
C HIS A 404 0.10 -0.60 4.55
N ASP A 405 0.20 -1.88 4.25
CA ASP A 405 -0.49 -2.92 4.99
C ASP A 405 0.03 -3.10 6.43
N PHE A 406 -0.83 -3.56 7.31
CA PHE A 406 -0.50 -3.92 8.69
C PHE A 406 -0.67 -5.43 8.87
N LEU A 407 0.37 -6.13 9.32
CA LEU A 407 0.29 -7.55 9.65
C LEU A 407 0.37 -7.73 11.17
N ILE A 408 -0.73 -8.16 11.77
CA ILE A 408 -0.84 -8.42 13.21
C ILE A 408 -0.49 -9.88 13.48
N ILE A 409 0.44 -10.11 14.39
CA ILE A 409 0.89 -11.45 14.80
C ILE A 409 0.88 -11.59 16.33
N ASP A 410 1.01 -12.82 16.80
CA ASP A 410 1.15 -13.11 18.22
C ASP A 410 2.47 -12.55 18.78
N GLY A 411 2.43 -12.15 20.05
CA GLY A 411 3.59 -11.59 20.73
C GLY A 411 4.70 -12.62 20.88
N GLN A 412 5.88 -12.29 20.36
CA GLN A 412 7.05 -13.15 20.45
C GLN A 412 7.99 -12.75 21.59
N PRO A 413 8.63 -13.72 22.27
CA PRO A 413 9.43 -13.47 23.48
C PRO A 413 10.77 -12.80 23.20
N ASN A 414 11.26 -12.84 21.96
CA ASN A 414 12.50 -12.18 21.53
C ASN A 414 12.42 -11.78 20.05
N ASP A 415 13.32 -10.91 19.63
CA ASP A 415 13.28 -10.26 18.31
C ASP A 415 13.60 -11.22 17.17
N ARG A 416 14.39 -12.27 17.43
CA ARG A 416 14.62 -13.36 16.47
C ARG A 416 13.36 -14.14 16.14
N LYS A 417 12.62 -14.57 17.17
CA LYS A 417 11.33 -15.26 16.97
C LYS A 417 10.28 -14.34 16.34
N LEU A 418 10.35 -13.04 16.64
CA LEU A 418 9.51 -12.04 16.00
C LEU A 418 9.75 -11.98 14.50
N HIS A 419 11.02 -11.95 14.08
CA HIS A 419 11.41 -12.00 12.67
C HIS A 419 10.96 -13.29 11.97
N GLU A 420 11.24 -14.45 12.57
CA GLU A 420 10.83 -15.76 12.04
C GLU A 420 9.31 -15.83 11.83
N GLU A 421 8.52 -15.38 12.82
CA GLU A 421 7.05 -15.32 12.75
C GLU A 421 6.58 -14.33 11.67
N CYS A 422 7.14 -13.12 11.63
CA CYS A 422 6.75 -12.12 10.62
C CYS A 422 7.01 -12.62 9.20
N GLN A 423 8.14 -13.28 8.97
CA GLN A 423 8.49 -13.84 7.67
C GLN A 423 7.56 -14.99 7.28
N GLU A 424 7.28 -15.91 8.22
CA GLU A 424 6.37 -17.03 7.99
C GLU A 424 4.95 -16.52 7.68
N GLN A 425 4.39 -15.67 8.53
CA GLN A 425 3.03 -15.18 8.38
C GLN A 425 2.85 -14.29 7.13
N ALA A 426 3.84 -13.46 6.78
CA ALA A 426 3.80 -12.67 5.55
C ALA A 426 3.78 -13.56 4.29
N SER A 427 4.49 -14.70 4.30
CA SER A 427 4.46 -15.66 3.20
C SER A 427 3.09 -16.34 3.05
N GLN A 428 2.41 -16.63 4.16
CA GLN A 428 1.09 -17.27 4.17
C GLN A 428 -0.04 -16.35 3.68
N VAL A 429 0.16 -15.02 3.70
CA VAL A 429 -0.80 -14.04 3.17
C VAL A 429 -0.63 -13.84 1.64
N GLY A 430 0.22 -14.63 0.98
CA GLY A 430 0.47 -14.55 -0.46
C GLY A 430 1.72 -13.76 -0.83
N GLY A 431 2.71 -13.69 0.08
CA GLY A 431 3.98 -13.00 -0.17
C GLY A 431 3.88 -11.48 -0.01
N LEU A 432 3.23 -11.03 1.06
CA LEU A 432 2.98 -9.62 1.37
C LEU A 432 4.28 -8.79 1.34
N MET A 433 4.30 -7.71 0.57
CA MET A 433 5.40 -6.74 0.58
C MET A 433 5.07 -5.61 1.56
N LEU A 434 5.46 -5.79 2.82
CA LEU A 434 5.17 -4.81 3.87
C LEU A 434 5.98 -3.51 3.66
N ALA A 435 5.31 -2.37 3.86
CA ALA A 435 5.95 -1.06 3.89
C ALA A 435 6.73 -0.83 5.19
N SER A 436 7.81 -0.04 5.10
CA SER A 436 8.65 0.34 6.25
C SER A 436 7.82 1.00 7.36
N LYS A 437 8.28 0.85 8.61
CA LYS A 437 7.72 1.59 9.74
C LYS A 437 8.03 3.10 9.72
N ASP A 438 9.03 3.53 8.96
CA ASP A 438 9.37 4.94 8.75
C ASP A 438 9.24 5.30 7.26
N ILE A 439 8.12 5.89 6.88
CA ILE A 439 7.88 6.42 5.54
C ILE A 439 8.49 7.81 5.44
N MET A 440 9.65 7.87 4.79
CA MET A 440 10.41 9.10 4.58
C MET A 440 10.56 9.43 3.09
N ARG A 441 10.13 10.63 2.71
CA ARG A 441 10.46 11.26 1.42
C ARG A 441 11.59 12.27 1.62
N VAL A 442 12.61 12.30 0.77
CA VAL A 442 13.68 13.32 0.82
C VAL A 442 13.47 14.33 -0.31
N ILE A 443 13.47 15.62 0.01
CA ILE A 443 13.33 16.71 -0.98
C ILE A 443 14.44 17.77 -0.80
N ASN A 444 14.65 18.55 -1.85
CA ASN A 444 15.50 19.74 -1.85
C ASN A 444 14.69 20.91 -2.43
N GLY A 445 14.15 21.79 -1.56
CA GLY A 445 13.35 22.95 -1.99
C GLY A 445 11.91 22.94 -1.44
N PRO A 446 10.96 23.63 -2.07
CA PRO A 446 9.58 23.67 -1.59
C PRO A 446 8.93 22.28 -1.67
N ASN A 447 8.11 21.96 -0.67
CA ASN A 447 7.38 20.70 -0.59
C ASN A 447 6.11 20.76 -1.46
N VAL A 448 6.32 20.54 -2.76
CA VAL A 448 5.27 20.52 -3.78
C VAL A 448 4.39 19.28 -3.61
N TYR A 449 3.07 19.49 -3.64
CA TYR A 449 2.09 18.41 -3.62
C TYR A 449 2.25 17.52 -4.86
N ASP A 450 2.38 16.22 -4.63
CA ASP A 450 2.50 15.22 -5.68
C ASP A 450 1.22 14.35 -5.68
N PRO A 451 0.34 14.48 -6.69
CA PRO A 451 -0.90 13.71 -6.76
C PRO A 451 -0.68 12.23 -7.11
N VAL A 452 0.54 11.84 -7.52
CA VAL A 452 0.83 10.44 -7.88
C VAL A 452 0.90 9.58 -6.63
N ILE A 453 -0.04 8.65 -6.50
CA ILE A 453 -0.09 7.68 -5.40
C ILE A 453 1.17 6.80 -5.43
N ASP A 454 1.84 6.70 -4.29
CA ASP A 454 2.94 5.76 -4.09
C ASP A 454 2.39 4.33 -3.96
N ILE A 455 2.78 3.46 -4.88
CA ILE A 455 2.38 2.05 -4.96
C ILE A 455 3.57 1.09 -4.80
N SER A 456 4.69 1.57 -4.25
CA SER A 456 5.96 0.82 -4.20
C SER A 456 5.89 -0.51 -3.43
N TYR A 457 4.89 -0.65 -2.56
CA TYR A 457 4.66 -1.84 -1.72
C TYR A 457 3.44 -2.66 -2.15
N CYS A 458 2.85 -2.33 -3.29
CA CYS A 458 1.77 -3.13 -3.84
C CYS A 458 2.35 -4.40 -4.47
N THR A 459 2.12 -5.54 -3.83
CA THR A 459 2.18 -6.84 -4.53
C THR A 459 1.12 -6.84 -5.64
N GLU A 460 1.40 -7.45 -6.79
CA GLU A 460 0.52 -7.41 -7.98
C GLU A 460 -0.96 -7.41 -7.59
N ILE A 461 -1.56 -6.23 -7.66
CA ILE A 461 -2.93 -6.03 -7.17
C ILE A 461 -3.80 -6.92 -8.07
N PRO A 462 -4.64 -7.81 -7.52
CA PRO A 462 -5.70 -8.38 -8.33
C PRO A 462 -6.61 -7.20 -8.71
N GLY A 463 -6.47 -6.68 -9.94
CA GLY A 463 -7.34 -5.59 -10.41
C GLY A 463 -8.82 -5.90 -10.19
N GLU A 464 -9.65 -4.89 -10.05
CA GLU A 464 -11.09 -5.11 -9.94
C GLU A 464 -11.68 -5.41 -11.32
N THR A 465 -12.65 -6.32 -11.37
CA THR A 465 -13.30 -6.69 -12.65
C THR A 465 -14.52 -5.83 -12.87
N TYR A 466 -14.48 -5.01 -13.92
CA TYR A 466 -15.57 -4.13 -14.31
C TYR A 466 -16.26 -4.66 -15.57
N THR A 467 -17.59 -4.59 -15.58
CA THR A 467 -18.41 -4.84 -16.77
C THR A 467 -18.95 -3.51 -17.29
N ILE A 468 -18.68 -3.17 -18.55
CA ILE A 468 -18.99 -1.88 -19.18
C ILE A 468 -19.96 -2.11 -20.32
N GLN A 469 -21.11 -1.43 -20.31
CA GLN A 469 -22.12 -1.54 -21.37
C GLN A 469 -22.36 -0.20 -22.04
N GLY A 470 -22.26 -0.15 -23.37
CA GLY A 470 -22.57 1.04 -24.15
C GLY A 470 -23.35 0.75 -25.42
N SER A 471 -23.66 1.80 -26.17
CA SER A 471 -24.49 1.73 -27.39
C SER A 471 -23.67 2.00 -28.64
N ILE A 472 -24.12 1.43 -29.76
CA ILE A 472 -23.56 1.61 -31.09
C ILE A 472 -24.67 2.12 -32.00
N THR A 473 -24.36 3.07 -32.87
CA THR A 473 -25.28 3.51 -33.92
C THR A 473 -24.61 3.46 -35.30
N ASN A 474 -25.44 3.21 -36.32
CA ASN A 474 -25.05 3.15 -37.74
C ASN A 474 -24.03 2.06 -38.11
N ALA A 475 -23.89 1.02 -37.28
CA ALA A 475 -23.16 -0.19 -37.64
C ALA A 475 -24.10 -1.20 -38.31
N ALA A 476 -23.73 -1.70 -39.49
CA ALA A 476 -24.51 -2.69 -40.25
C ALA A 476 -24.21 -4.15 -39.84
N TYR A 477 -23.17 -4.34 -39.02
CA TYR A 477 -22.76 -5.60 -38.40
C TYR A 477 -21.96 -5.23 -37.14
N PRO A 478 -21.75 -6.15 -36.18
CA PRO A 478 -21.04 -5.85 -34.95
C PRO A 478 -19.66 -5.22 -35.20
N PRO A 479 -19.40 -3.99 -34.74
CA PRO A 479 -18.10 -3.34 -34.88
C PRO A 479 -17.11 -3.90 -33.87
N VAL A 480 -15.83 -3.58 -34.04
CA VAL A 480 -14.80 -3.96 -33.09
C VAL A 480 -14.80 -2.96 -31.97
N VAL A 481 -15.04 -3.39 -30.73
CA VAL A 481 -14.89 -2.51 -29.56
C VAL A 481 -13.83 -3.09 -28.64
N LYS A 482 -12.90 -2.25 -28.21
CA LYS A 482 -11.85 -2.59 -27.26
C LYS A 482 -11.93 -1.65 -26.06
N ALA A 483 -11.73 -2.21 -24.87
CA ALA A 483 -11.50 -1.45 -23.65
C ALA A 483 -10.02 -1.49 -23.31
N ASN A 484 -9.41 -0.33 -23.10
CA ASN A 484 -7.97 -0.17 -22.85
C ASN A 484 -7.74 0.75 -21.66
N ASP A 485 -6.97 0.33 -20.67
CA ASP A 485 -6.57 1.19 -19.55
C ASP A 485 -5.14 1.74 -19.73
N GLY A 486 -4.46 1.42 -20.84
CA GLY A 486 -3.06 1.77 -21.11
C GLY A 486 -2.03 0.74 -20.62
N GLN A 487 -2.45 -0.32 -19.95
CA GLN A 487 -1.66 -1.50 -19.58
C GLN A 487 -2.32 -2.81 -20.06
N THR A 488 -3.63 -2.93 -19.87
CA THR A 488 -4.47 -4.07 -20.24
C THR A 488 -5.46 -3.63 -21.31
N GLN A 489 -5.53 -4.43 -22.38
CA GLN A 489 -6.49 -4.25 -23.46
C GLN A 489 -7.35 -5.51 -23.57
N VAL A 490 -8.66 -5.35 -23.55
CA VAL A 490 -9.62 -6.45 -23.74
C VAL A 490 -10.52 -6.15 -24.93
N SER A 491 -10.87 -7.21 -25.67
CA SER A 491 -11.90 -7.12 -26.72
C SER A 491 -13.27 -7.29 -26.09
N CYS A 492 -14.22 -6.46 -26.51
CA CYS A 492 -15.58 -6.47 -26.00
C CYS A 492 -16.47 -7.38 -26.85
N GLU A 493 -17.52 -7.92 -26.25
CA GLU A 493 -18.61 -8.55 -26.99
C GLU A 493 -19.46 -7.45 -27.62
N THR A 494 -19.73 -7.54 -28.93
CA THR A 494 -20.42 -6.48 -29.68
C THR A 494 -21.60 -7.03 -30.46
N THR A 495 -22.62 -6.20 -30.60
CA THR A 495 -23.76 -6.38 -31.50
C THR A 495 -23.84 -5.18 -32.44
N GLU A 496 -24.81 -5.17 -33.36
CA GLU A 496 -25.07 -4.02 -34.25
C GLU A 496 -25.45 -2.74 -33.48
N THR A 497 -25.94 -2.87 -32.25
CA THR A 497 -26.52 -1.76 -31.46
C THR A 497 -25.88 -1.54 -30.10
N SER A 498 -25.05 -2.45 -29.60
CA SER A 498 -24.49 -2.37 -28.25
C SER A 498 -23.18 -3.13 -28.10
N TYR A 499 -22.40 -2.77 -27.09
CA TYR A 499 -21.20 -3.51 -26.70
C TYR A 499 -21.18 -3.77 -25.19
N ASN A 500 -20.52 -4.86 -24.81
CA ASN A 500 -20.29 -5.27 -23.44
C ASN A 500 -18.82 -5.66 -23.26
N CYS A 501 -18.09 -4.92 -22.43
CA CYS A 501 -16.68 -5.18 -22.14
C CYS A 501 -16.52 -5.66 -20.71
N THR A 502 -15.72 -6.71 -20.49
CA THR A 502 -15.29 -7.09 -19.13
C THR A 502 -13.78 -6.90 -19.02
N ILE A 503 -13.35 -5.94 -18.20
CA ILE A 503 -11.94 -5.60 -18.00
C ILE A 503 -11.56 -5.71 -16.52
N LYS A 504 -10.41 -6.32 -16.23
CA LYS A 504 -9.83 -6.34 -14.89
C LYS A 504 -8.75 -5.27 -14.81
N THR A 505 -8.94 -4.22 -14.02
CA THR A 505 -8.00 -3.08 -13.95
C THR A 505 -7.92 -2.48 -12.55
N ILE A 506 -6.79 -1.82 -12.28
CA ILE A 506 -6.54 -1.03 -11.07
C ILE A 506 -6.73 0.48 -11.30
N LYS A 507 -6.98 0.90 -12.54
CA LYS A 507 -7.15 2.30 -12.90
C LYS A 507 -8.60 2.74 -12.72
N SER A 508 -8.79 4.02 -12.44
CA SER A 508 -10.11 4.65 -12.29
C SER A 508 -10.74 5.09 -13.62
N PHE A 509 -10.07 4.86 -14.75
CA PHE A 509 -10.58 5.19 -16.08
C PHE A 509 -10.17 4.15 -17.11
N VAL A 510 -10.99 4.01 -18.16
CA VAL A 510 -10.79 3.11 -19.30
C VAL A 510 -11.16 3.83 -20.59
N ASP A 511 -10.34 3.66 -21.61
CA ASP A 511 -10.61 4.12 -22.97
C ASP A 511 -11.40 3.04 -23.72
N ILE A 512 -12.59 3.40 -24.21
CA ILE A 512 -13.36 2.55 -25.12
C ILE A 512 -13.09 3.02 -26.55
N VAL A 513 -12.61 2.11 -27.39
CA VAL A 513 -12.30 2.37 -28.80
C VAL A 513 -13.12 1.43 -29.67
N GLY A 514 -13.99 2.00 -30.50
CA GLY A 514 -14.77 1.34 -31.52
C GLY A 514 -14.19 1.55 -32.93
N ILE A 515 -14.06 0.49 -33.71
CA ILE A 515 -13.60 0.53 -35.10
C ILE A 515 -14.66 -0.12 -36.00
N PHE A 516 -15.08 0.61 -37.04
CA PHE A 516 -16.04 0.14 -38.04
C PHE A 516 -15.71 0.78 -39.40
N ASN A 517 -15.53 -0.01 -40.46
CA ASN A 517 -15.23 0.48 -41.82
C ASN A 517 -14.09 1.53 -41.91
N ASN A 518 -12.94 1.24 -41.31
CA ASN A 518 -11.78 2.15 -41.20
C ASN A 518 -12.06 3.47 -40.43
N GLU A 519 -13.22 3.60 -39.80
CA GLU A 519 -13.54 4.72 -38.92
C GLU A 519 -13.33 4.30 -37.46
N GLU A 520 -12.50 5.07 -36.75
CA GLU A 520 -12.26 4.90 -35.32
C GLU A 520 -13.07 5.94 -34.53
N LYS A 521 -13.77 5.49 -33.49
CA LYS A 521 -14.46 6.30 -32.50
C LYS A 521 -14.00 5.90 -31.12
N SER A 522 -13.60 6.86 -30.31
CA SER A 522 -13.15 6.58 -28.94
C SER A 522 -13.79 7.52 -27.93
N CYS A 523 -13.83 7.06 -26.68
CA CYS A 523 -14.28 7.82 -25.54
C CYS A 523 -13.57 7.32 -24.27
N VAL A 524 -13.52 8.17 -23.24
CA VAL A 524 -12.97 7.80 -21.93
C VAL A 524 -14.13 7.65 -20.95
N ILE A 525 -14.11 6.60 -20.15
CA ILE A 525 -15.08 6.37 -19.07
C ILE A 525 -14.36 6.31 -17.73
N THR A 526 -14.99 6.83 -16.68
CA THR A 526 -14.54 6.70 -15.29
C THR A 526 -15.23 5.50 -14.66
N LEU A 527 -14.49 4.70 -13.89
CA LEU A 527 -14.98 3.48 -13.26
C LEU A 527 -15.43 3.74 -11.82
N ASP A 528 -16.64 3.29 -11.46
CA ASP A 528 -17.19 3.36 -10.10
C ASP A 528 -17.43 1.96 -9.52
N ILE A 529 -16.73 1.61 -8.45
CA ILE A 529 -16.84 0.30 -7.79
C ILE A 529 -18.26 -0.04 -7.30
N ASN A 530 -19.12 0.95 -7.10
CA ASN A 530 -20.49 0.77 -6.65
C ASN A 530 -21.50 0.63 -7.79
N GLN A 531 -21.05 0.74 -9.05
CA GLN A 531 -21.90 0.67 -10.23
C GLN A 531 -21.58 -0.61 -11.03
N SER A 532 -22.58 -1.46 -11.26
CA SER A 532 -22.42 -2.60 -12.16
C SER A 532 -23.75 -2.91 -12.88
N PRO A 533 -23.78 -2.90 -14.23
CA PRO A 533 -22.69 -2.57 -15.16
C PRO A 533 -22.37 -1.07 -15.19
N GLN A 534 -21.12 -0.72 -15.51
CA GLN A 534 -20.69 0.64 -15.80
C GLN A 534 -21.40 1.16 -17.05
N THR A 535 -21.78 2.44 -17.04
CA THR A 535 -22.36 3.10 -18.20
C THR A 535 -21.25 3.49 -19.19
N GLY A 536 -21.16 2.77 -20.30
CA GLY A 536 -20.29 3.08 -21.43
C GLY A 536 -20.81 4.23 -22.30
N CYS A 537 -19.98 4.72 -23.21
CA CYS A 537 -20.35 5.76 -24.16
C CYS A 537 -21.10 5.23 -25.40
N ALA A 538 -21.69 6.14 -26.18
CA ALA A 538 -22.29 5.86 -27.48
C ALA A 538 -21.24 6.00 -28.61
N LEU A 539 -21.03 4.92 -29.36
CA LEU A 539 -20.15 4.88 -30.54
C LEU A 539 -20.98 5.11 -31.80
N ASN A 540 -20.89 6.32 -32.36
CA ASN A 540 -21.67 6.72 -33.53
C ASN A 540 -20.81 6.68 -34.80
N PHE A 541 -21.01 5.65 -35.63
CA PHE A 541 -20.30 5.49 -36.90
C PHE A 541 -21.03 6.21 -38.05
N THR A 542 -20.33 6.38 -39.17
CA THR A 542 -20.95 6.90 -40.41
C THR A 542 -21.77 5.82 -41.11
N THR A 543 -22.97 6.17 -41.57
CA THR A 543 -23.85 5.26 -42.33
C THR A 543 -23.20 4.87 -43.65
N THR A 544 -22.98 3.57 -43.89
CA THR A 544 -22.39 3.09 -45.15
C THR A 544 -23.47 2.63 -46.13
N THR A 545 -23.22 2.85 -47.43
CA THR A 545 -24.08 2.36 -48.53
C THR A 545 -23.44 1.16 -49.25
N ASN A 546 -22.50 0.47 -48.63
CA ASN A 546 -21.81 -0.65 -49.25
C ASN A 546 -22.70 -1.92 -49.22
N PRO A 547 -22.57 -2.83 -50.20
CA PRO A 547 -23.30 -4.10 -50.19
C PRO A 547 -22.84 -5.01 -49.05
N ILE A 548 -23.76 -5.81 -48.51
CA ILE A 548 -23.52 -6.76 -47.41
C ILE A 548 -23.43 -8.17 -47.99
N TYR A 549 -22.38 -8.91 -47.66
CA TYR A 549 -22.18 -10.30 -48.05
C TYR A 549 -22.14 -11.21 -46.83
N VAL A 550 -22.90 -12.30 -46.87
CA VAL A 550 -22.87 -13.39 -45.88
C VAL A 550 -22.19 -14.57 -46.54
N ILE A 551 -20.99 -14.92 -46.08
CA ILE A 551 -20.17 -15.99 -46.63
C ILE A 551 -20.27 -17.22 -45.73
N THR A 552 -20.67 -18.36 -46.28
CA THR A 552 -20.82 -19.62 -45.52
C THR A 552 -19.97 -20.74 -46.10
N GLY A 553 -19.33 -21.55 -45.26
CA GLY A 553 -18.61 -22.77 -45.66
C GLY A 553 -18.40 -23.72 -44.48
N ASN A 554 -17.62 -24.78 -44.66
CA ASN A 554 -17.35 -25.78 -43.62
C ASN A 554 -15.86 -25.88 -43.26
N ILE A 555 -15.61 -26.22 -42.00
CA ILE A 555 -14.30 -26.62 -41.49
C ILE A 555 -14.34 -28.12 -41.24
N GLU A 556 -13.71 -28.89 -42.12
CA GLU A 556 -13.76 -30.35 -42.12
C GLU A 556 -12.61 -30.97 -41.30
N GLY A 557 -12.90 -32.05 -40.58
CA GLY A 557 -11.91 -32.74 -39.73
C GLY A 557 -12.49 -33.80 -38.80
N SER A 558 -11.63 -34.50 -38.06
CA SER A 558 -12.04 -35.50 -37.06
C SER A 558 -12.66 -34.85 -35.80
N SER A 559 -13.49 -35.58 -35.05
CA SER A 559 -14.07 -35.10 -33.78
C SER A 559 -13.02 -34.79 -32.70
N ASN A 560 -11.80 -35.34 -32.81
CA ASN A 560 -10.67 -35.01 -31.92
C ASN A 560 -9.88 -33.78 -32.42
N SER A 561 -9.89 -33.49 -33.72
CA SER A 561 -9.26 -32.29 -34.29
C SER A 561 -10.15 -31.05 -34.25
N THR A 562 -11.44 -31.22 -33.96
CA THR A 562 -12.44 -30.14 -33.89
C THR A 562 -12.88 -29.80 -32.45
N ASN A 563 -12.58 -30.63 -31.45
CA ASN A 563 -12.98 -30.43 -30.04
C ASN A 563 -11.90 -29.90 -29.08
N LEU A 564 -10.63 -29.81 -29.49
CA LEU A 564 -9.55 -29.45 -28.55
C LEU A 564 -8.68 -28.25 -28.93
N ALA A 565 -9.02 -27.48 -29.96
CA ALA A 565 -8.57 -26.09 -30.07
C ALA A 565 -9.35 -25.28 -31.14
N SER A 566 -9.43 -23.95 -30.94
CA SER A 566 -10.17 -22.99 -31.77
C SER A 566 -9.48 -22.73 -33.12
N LEU A 567 -10.07 -23.18 -34.23
CA LEU A 567 -9.72 -22.63 -35.54
C LEU A 567 -10.37 -21.26 -35.66
N ASP A 568 -9.65 -20.28 -36.20
CA ASP A 568 -10.19 -18.96 -36.40
C ASP A 568 -10.18 -18.58 -37.88
N VAL A 569 -11.31 -18.11 -38.39
CA VAL A 569 -11.46 -17.67 -39.78
C VAL A 569 -11.65 -16.15 -39.81
N ALA A 570 -10.88 -15.46 -40.63
CA ALA A 570 -11.01 -14.03 -40.86
C ALA A 570 -11.29 -13.76 -42.35
N ALA A 571 -12.16 -12.79 -42.63
CA ALA A 571 -12.36 -12.26 -43.99
C ALA A 571 -11.66 -10.90 -44.10
N LEU A 572 -10.70 -10.79 -45.02
CA LEU A 572 -9.83 -9.63 -45.25
C LEU A 572 -10.03 -9.08 -46.65
N GLY A 573 -9.88 -7.77 -46.84
CA GLY A 573 -9.83 -7.19 -48.18
C GLY A 573 -8.52 -7.53 -48.90
N GLU A 574 -8.51 -7.49 -50.24
CA GLU A 574 -7.26 -7.69 -50.99
C GLU A 574 -6.14 -6.74 -50.52
N GLY A 575 -4.98 -7.32 -50.17
CA GLY A 575 -3.77 -6.59 -49.76
C GLY A 575 -3.69 -6.20 -48.28
N GLU A 576 -4.66 -6.59 -47.45
CA GLU A 576 -4.69 -6.26 -46.02
C GLU A 576 -3.95 -7.31 -45.17
N THR A 577 -3.38 -6.89 -44.03
CA THR A 577 -2.73 -7.80 -43.07
C THR A 577 -3.53 -7.88 -41.77
N GLU A 578 -3.51 -9.05 -41.14
CA GLU A 578 -4.43 -9.40 -40.05
C GLU A 578 -4.24 -8.61 -38.74
N ASN A 579 -3.07 -8.00 -38.53
CA ASN A 579 -2.82 -7.26 -37.28
C ASN A 579 -3.68 -5.99 -37.14
N ASP A 580 -4.39 -5.59 -38.19
CA ASP A 580 -5.17 -4.35 -38.28
C ASP A 580 -6.70 -4.56 -38.20
N TYR A 581 -7.22 -5.80 -38.25
CA TYR A 581 -8.68 -6.06 -38.27
C TYR A 581 -9.12 -7.35 -37.52
N VAL A 582 -10.33 -7.32 -36.95
CA VAL A 582 -10.95 -8.45 -36.21
C VAL A 582 -11.79 -9.33 -37.12
N ARG A 583 -11.89 -10.60 -36.74
CA ARG A 583 -12.61 -11.72 -37.37
C ARG A 583 -14.11 -11.44 -37.52
N PRO A 584 -14.63 -11.24 -38.75
CA PRO A 584 -16.06 -11.07 -39.01
C PRO A 584 -16.83 -12.40 -39.08
N CYS A 585 -16.18 -13.51 -38.73
CA CYS A 585 -16.70 -14.86 -38.90
C CYS A 585 -17.08 -15.49 -37.56
N THR A 586 -18.23 -16.14 -37.54
CA THR A 586 -18.69 -17.01 -36.46
C THR A 586 -18.53 -18.47 -36.88
N ILE A 587 -18.14 -19.34 -35.94
CA ILE A 587 -17.96 -20.78 -36.20
C ILE A 587 -18.93 -21.55 -35.32
N GLY A 588 -19.87 -22.25 -35.96
CA GLY A 588 -20.90 -23.04 -35.31
C GLY A 588 -20.37 -24.32 -34.65
N ASP A 589 -21.27 -25.09 -34.05
CA ASP A 589 -20.94 -26.36 -33.41
C ASP A 589 -20.58 -27.45 -34.43
N PHE A 590 -19.92 -28.52 -33.96
CA PHE A 590 -19.59 -29.67 -34.82
C PHE A 590 -20.85 -30.41 -35.27
N ASP A 591 -21.05 -30.49 -36.58
CA ASP A 591 -22.10 -31.29 -37.22
C ASP A 591 -21.50 -32.56 -37.82
N ALA A 592 -21.80 -33.70 -37.17
CA ALA A 592 -21.36 -35.02 -37.61
C ALA A 592 -21.90 -35.41 -39.00
N SER A 593 -22.99 -34.78 -39.46
CA SER A 593 -23.63 -35.02 -40.76
C SER A 593 -22.90 -34.29 -41.88
N ALA A 594 -22.34 -33.12 -41.57
CA ALA A 594 -21.54 -32.30 -42.49
C ALA A 594 -20.04 -32.63 -42.45
N GLY A 595 -19.60 -33.47 -41.51
CA GLY A 595 -18.19 -33.86 -41.38
C GLY A 595 -17.28 -32.74 -40.84
N GLY A 596 -17.85 -31.73 -40.18
CA GLY A 596 -17.14 -30.50 -39.84
C GLY A 596 -17.95 -29.49 -39.02
N ARG A 597 -17.40 -28.29 -38.85
CA ARG A 597 -18.06 -27.12 -38.22
C ARG A 597 -18.43 -26.10 -39.30
N PRO A 598 -19.69 -25.64 -39.41
CA PRO A 598 -20.03 -24.57 -40.34
C PRO A 598 -19.48 -23.24 -39.84
N TYR A 599 -19.06 -22.37 -40.75
CA TYR A 599 -18.70 -20.98 -40.45
C TYR A 599 -19.56 -20.01 -41.25
N GLU A 600 -19.81 -18.83 -40.68
CA GLU A 600 -20.54 -17.73 -41.32
C GLU A 600 -19.80 -16.41 -41.09
N CYS A 601 -19.37 -15.75 -42.17
CA CYS A 601 -18.72 -14.44 -42.16
C CYS A 601 -19.63 -13.38 -42.75
N LYS A 602 -19.96 -12.33 -41.99
CA LYS A 602 -20.76 -11.19 -42.49
C LYS A 602 -19.85 -9.98 -42.72
N ILE A 603 -19.79 -9.50 -43.96
CA ILE A 603 -18.90 -8.39 -44.35
C ILE A 603 -19.65 -7.36 -45.17
N THR A 604 -19.22 -6.10 -45.08
CA THR A 604 -19.74 -5.01 -45.91
C THR A 604 -18.58 -4.38 -46.67
N THR A 605 -18.54 -4.52 -47.99
CA THR A 605 -17.41 -4.03 -48.78
C THR A 605 -17.82 -3.59 -50.18
N ALA A 606 -17.21 -2.53 -50.69
CA ALA A 606 -17.32 -2.12 -52.08
C ALA A 606 -16.31 -2.85 -53.00
N LYS A 607 -15.42 -3.67 -52.43
CA LYS A 607 -14.41 -4.44 -53.18
C LYS A 607 -15.08 -5.60 -53.93
N SER A 608 -14.50 -5.98 -55.08
CA SER A 608 -14.96 -7.07 -55.93
C SER A 608 -14.53 -8.47 -55.45
N SER A 609 -13.71 -8.54 -54.41
CA SER A 609 -13.07 -9.75 -53.90
C SER A 609 -12.64 -9.59 -52.44
N VAL A 610 -12.58 -10.73 -51.74
CA VAL A 610 -12.27 -10.87 -50.30
C VAL A 610 -11.45 -12.15 -50.10
N THR A 611 -10.43 -12.08 -49.26
CA THR A 611 -9.60 -13.22 -48.87
C THR A 611 -10.10 -13.79 -47.55
N LEU A 612 -10.30 -15.10 -47.46
CA LEU A 612 -10.54 -15.81 -46.22
C LEU A 612 -9.26 -16.48 -45.75
N THR A 613 -8.87 -16.22 -44.50
CA THR A 613 -7.69 -16.80 -43.86
C THR A 613 -8.12 -17.66 -42.68
N ALA A 614 -7.69 -18.93 -42.66
CA ALA A 614 -7.90 -19.87 -41.56
C ALA A 614 -6.64 -20.04 -40.73
N ARG A 615 -6.77 -19.93 -39.40
CA ARG A 615 -5.67 -20.07 -38.45
C ARG A 615 -5.82 -21.31 -37.59
N PRO A 616 -5.01 -22.36 -37.83
CA PRO A 616 -5.04 -23.55 -37.01
C PRO A 616 -4.56 -23.19 -35.61
N ALA A 617 -5.27 -23.67 -34.61
CA ALA A 617 -4.74 -23.63 -33.27
C ALA A 617 -3.53 -24.55 -33.11
N PHE A 618 -2.82 -24.35 -32.02
CA PHE A 618 -1.59 -25.04 -31.73
C PHE A 618 -1.80 -26.57 -31.68
N GLY A 619 -0.96 -27.31 -32.41
CA GLY A 619 -1.08 -28.78 -32.57
C GLY A 619 -1.90 -29.22 -33.78
N PHE A 620 -2.38 -28.29 -34.61
CA PHE A 620 -3.16 -28.58 -35.82
C PHE A 620 -2.54 -27.94 -37.07
N SER A 621 -2.86 -28.47 -38.24
CA SER A 621 -2.64 -27.85 -39.54
C SER A 621 -3.98 -27.60 -40.24
N VAL A 622 -4.01 -26.59 -41.11
CA VAL A 622 -5.16 -26.28 -41.97
C VAL A 622 -4.72 -26.15 -43.42
N SER A 623 -5.58 -26.57 -44.35
CA SER A 623 -5.38 -26.43 -45.79
C SER A 623 -6.71 -26.17 -46.50
N PRO A 624 -6.82 -25.11 -47.34
CA PRO A 624 -5.84 -24.03 -47.52
C PRO A 624 -5.73 -23.15 -46.25
N ILE A 625 -4.63 -22.38 -46.12
CA ILE A 625 -4.53 -21.35 -45.08
C ILE A 625 -5.25 -20.07 -45.53
N ASP A 626 -5.12 -19.73 -46.81
CA ASP A 626 -5.76 -18.56 -47.43
C ASP A 626 -6.49 -18.99 -48.70
N ASP A 627 -7.66 -18.41 -48.95
CA ASP A 627 -8.37 -18.53 -50.22
C ASP A 627 -9.12 -17.24 -50.57
N ILE A 628 -9.38 -16.99 -51.85
CA ILE A 628 -9.92 -15.72 -52.34
C ILE A 628 -11.28 -15.93 -53.02
N ILE A 629 -12.30 -15.27 -52.47
CA ILE A 629 -13.62 -15.16 -53.08
C ILE A 629 -13.60 -13.97 -54.05
N THR A 630 -13.97 -14.21 -55.31
CA THR A 630 -14.04 -13.19 -56.36
C THR A 630 -15.46 -13.05 -56.92
N GLY A 631 -15.77 -11.92 -57.56
CA GLY A 631 -17.05 -11.72 -58.23
C GLY A 631 -18.17 -11.12 -57.36
N LEU A 632 -17.80 -10.40 -56.30
CA LEU A 632 -18.73 -9.69 -55.42
C LEU A 632 -19.41 -8.55 -56.21
N THR A 633 -20.71 -8.69 -56.52
CA THR A 633 -21.49 -7.77 -57.39
C THR A 633 -22.79 -7.29 -56.73
N GLY A 634 -22.78 -7.12 -55.40
CA GLY A 634 -23.93 -6.68 -54.62
C GLY A 634 -24.31 -5.22 -54.84
N SER A 635 -25.60 -4.93 -54.66
CA SER A 635 -26.13 -3.56 -54.66
C SER A 635 -26.12 -2.97 -53.24
N ALA A 636 -25.94 -1.66 -53.13
CA ALA A 636 -25.97 -0.93 -51.85
C ALA A 636 -27.15 -1.32 -50.97
N GLY A 637 -26.88 -1.83 -49.76
CA GLY A 637 -27.91 -2.21 -48.78
C GLY A 637 -28.63 -3.55 -49.03
N ALA A 638 -28.25 -4.32 -50.06
CA ALA A 638 -28.75 -5.68 -50.25
C ALA A 638 -27.81 -6.71 -49.60
N GLU A 639 -28.39 -7.64 -48.84
CA GLU A 639 -27.68 -8.81 -48.31
C GLU A 639 -27.60 -9.91 -49.39
N SER A 640 -26.40 -10.41 -49.67
CA SER A 640 -26.16 -11.50 -50.63
C SER A 640 -25.45 -12.67 -49.95
N LEU A 641 -26.03 -13.87 -50.07
CA LEU A 641 -25.44 -15.11 -49.57
C LEU A 641 -24.44 -15.66 -50.59
N ILE A 642 -23.24 -16.01 -50.12
CA ILE A 642 -22.14 -16.53 -50.94
C ILE A 642 -21.60 -17.79 -50.29
N THR A 643 -21.35 -18.82 -51.09
CA THR A 643 -20.66 -20.03 -50.65
C THR A 643 -19.15 -19.78 -50.64
N GLY A 644 -18.53 -19.89 -49.47
CA GLY A 644 -17.10 -19.84 -49.26
C GLY A 644 -16.42 -21.21 -49.43
N PRO A 645 -15.08 -21.26 -49.32
CA PRO A 645 -14.28 -22.49 -49.39
C PRO A 645 -14.41 -23.34 -48.12
N ASP A 646 -14.10 -24.62 -48.26
CA ASP A 646 -14.01 -25.54 -47.11
C ASP A 646 -12.55 -25.64 -46.64
N PHE A 647 -12.35 -25.64 -45.31
CA PHE A 647 -11.04 -25.70 -44.67
C PHE A 647 -10.79 -27.07 -44.05
N LEU A 648 -9.77 -27.79 -44.50
CA LEU A 648 -9.42 -29.13 -44.00
C LEU A 648 -8.43 -29.04 -42.85
N THR A 649 -8.75 -29.68 -41.71
CA THR A 649 -7.91 -29.69 -40.51
C THR A 649 -7.28 -31.07 -40.22
N ALA A 650 -6.04 -31.09 -39.73
CA ALA A 650 -5.35 -32.31 -39.30
C ALA A 650 -4.54 -32.12 -38.01
N VAL A 651 -4.37 -33.18 -37.22
CA VAL A 651 -3.55 -33.17 -35.98
C VAL A 651 -2.07 -33.31 -36.34
N LEU A 652 -1.21 -32.47 -35.77
CA LEU A 652 0.25 -32.57 -35.91
C LEU A 652 0.80 -33.72 -35.04
N SER A 653 1.78 -34.45 -35.56
CA SER A 653 2.48 -35.50 -34.79
C SER A 653 3.38 -34.89 -33.71
N THR A 654 3.49 -35.57 -32.56
CA THR A 654 4.40 -35.16 -31.46
C THR A 654 5.73 -35.91 -31.52
N HIS A 655 6.82 -35.23 -31.15
CA HIS A 655 8.17 -35.76 -31.04
C HIS A 655 8.79 -35.39 -29.70
N THR A 656 9.78 -36.15 -29.23
CA THR A 656 10.51 -35.87 -27.99
C THR A 656 11.81 -35.15 -28.29
N VAL A 657 12.03 -34.00 -27.64
CA VAL A 657 13.32 -33.31 -27.59
C VAL A 657 13.89 -33.51 -26.19
N GLY A 658 15.05 -34.17 -26.07
CA GLY A 658 15.63 -34.44 -24.76
C GLY A 658 17.14 -34.56 -24.80
N GLY A 659 17.75 -34.58 -23.63
CA GLY A 659 19.19 -34.78 -23.50
C GLY A 659 19.68 -34.56 -22.09
N SER A 660 21.00 -34.48 -21.95
CA SER A 660 21.67 -34.32 -20.66
C SER A 660 22.05 -32.87 -20.41
N ILE A 661 21.97 -32.43 -19.15
CA ILE A 661 22.51 -31.16 -18.66
C ILE A 661 23.66 -31.50 -17.72
N THR A 662 24.89 -31.07 -18.05
CA THR A 662 26.09 -31.37 -17.27
C THR A 662 26.71 -30.11 -16.68
N LEU A 663 27.00 -30.13 -15.38
CA LEU A 663 27.80 -29.10 -14.70
C LEU A 663 29.24 -29.60 -14.56
N GLU A 664 30.19 -28.88 -15.14
CA GLU A 664 31.61 -29.23 -15.08
C GLU A 664 32.22 -29.02 -13.69
N SER A 665 33.44 -29.52 -13.51
CA SER A 665 34.17 -29.55 -12.22
C SER A 665 34.39 -28.20 -11.54
N ASN A 666 34.34 -27.10 -12.29
CA ASN A 666 34.62 -25.74 -11.80
C ASN A 666 33.35 -24.89 -11.62
N VAL A 667 32.16 -25.51 -11.64
CA VAL A 667 30.87 -24.82 -11.51
C VAL A 667 30.33 -24.97 -10.08
N ASN A 668 30.08 -23.84 -9.40
CA ASN A 668 29.42 -23.84 -8.09
C ASN A 668 28.04 -24.51 -8.16
N ASN A 669 27.51 -24.92 -7.01
CA ASN A 669 26.16 -25.45 -6.94
C ASN A 669 25.14 -24.43 -7.46
N ILE A 670 24.22 -24.90 -8.29
CA ILE A 670 23.14 -24.10 -8.87
C ILE A 670 21.83 -24.59 -8.25
N ASP A 671 20.93 -23.70 -7.85
CA ASP A 671 19.69 -24.12 -7.18
C ASP A 671 18.73 -24.80 -8.16
N THR A 672 18.52 -24.18 -9.32
CA THR A 672 17.60 -24.67 -10.35
C THR A 672 18.17 -24.46 -11.76
N VAL A 673 17.72 -25.26 -12.71
CA VAL A 673 17.97 -25.04 -14.14
C VAL A 673 16.64 -25.16 -14.87
N SER A 674 16.46 -24.39 -15.93
CA SER A 674 15.23 -24.40 -16.72
C SER A 674 15.54 -24.70 -18.18
N VAL A 675 14.71 -25.55 -18.79
CA VAL A 675 14.67 -25.78 -20.23
C VAL A 675 13.24 -25.48 -20.67
N ASN A 676 13.10 -24.48 -21.53
CA ASN A 676 11.83 -24.01 -22.03
C ASN A 676 11.81 -24.12 -23.55
N ILE A 677 10.77 -24.71 -24.10
CA ILE A 677 10.43 -24.65 -25.52
C ILE A 677 9.04 -24.02 -25.59
N ALA A 678 8.86 -23.05 -26.47
CA ALA A 678 7.57 -22.40 -26.63
C ALA A 678 6.47 -23.46 -26.90
N ASN A 679 5.40 -23.42 -26.11
CA ASN A 679 4.23 -24.28 -26.25
C ASN A 679 4.53 -25.80 -26.16
N ALA A 680 5.50 -26.19 -25.34
CA ALA A 680 5.81 -27.60 -25.08
C ALA A 680 5.90 -27.88 -23.57
N SER A 681 5.56 -29.11 -23.18
CA SER A 681 5.72 -29.56 -21.80
C SER A 681 7.12 -30.14 -21.62
N CYS A 682 7.97 -29.45 -20.89
CA CYS A 682 9.32 -29.86 -20.54
C CYS A 682 9.41 -30.37 -19.10
N THR A 683 10.09 -31.50 -18.93
CA THR A 683 10.43 -32.06 -17.62
C THR A 683 11.93 -32.04 -17.45
N VAL A 684 12.41 -31.49 -16.34
CA VAL A 684 13.82 -31.45 -15.97
C VAL A 684 14.00 -32.33 -14.74
N ALA A 685 14.77 -33.40 -14.89
CA ALA A 685 15.13 -34.33 -13.82
C ALA A 685 16.52 -33.94 -13.26
N PRO A 686 16.59 -33.34 -12.06
CA PRO A 686 17.87 -32.98 -11.46
C PRO A 686 18.70 -34.22 -11.09
N PRO A 687 20.04 -34.09 -10.98
CA PRO A 687 20.88 -35.15 -10.44
C PRO A 687 20.53 -35.48 -8.98
N ASN A 688 20.83 -36.70 -8.55
CA ASN A 688 20.73 -37.09 -7.13
C ASN A 688 21.54 -36.10 -6.27
N ASN A 689 20.88 -35.47 -5.29
CA ASN A 689 21.40 -34.41 -4.40
C ASN A 689 21.62 -33.02 -5.07
N GLY A 690 20.84 -32.68 -6.10
CA GLY A 690 20.82 -31.32 -6.69
C GLY A 690 21.94 -31.06 -7.71
N TRP A 691 21.89 -29.87 -8.33
CA TRP A 691 22.84 -29.44 -9.35
C TRP A 691 24.16 -28.98 -8.72
N ALA A 692 25.10 -29.90 -8.61
CA ALA A 692 26.44 -29.67 -8.08
C ALA A 692 27.51 -29.99 -9.14
N GLN A 693 28.76 -29.57 -8.89
CA GLN A 693 29.92 -29.85 -9.74
C GLN A 693 30.05 -31.34 -10.13
N ASN A 694 30.45 -31.61 -11.38
CA ASN A 694 30.60 -32.94 -11.97
C ASN A 694 29.33 -33.80 -11.93
N ARG A 695 28.16 -33.19 -12.08
CA ARG A 695 26.89 -33.92 -12.13
C ARG A 695 26.13 -33.66 -13.41
N THR A 696 25.41 -34.69 -13.84
CA THR A 696 24.59 -34.68 -15.03
C THR A 696 23.16 -35.01 -14.65
N GLY A 697 22.23 -34.14 -15.03
CA GLY A 697 20.79 -34.38 -15.00
C GLY A 697 20.25 -34.54 -16.41
N ASN A 698 18.97 -34.88 -16.54
CA ASN A 698 18.33 -35.11 -17.84
C ASN A 698 17.12 -34.20 -18.00
N TYR A 699 16.75 -33.90 -19.24
CA TYR A 699 15.49 -33.25 -19.53
C TYR A 699 14.82 -33.92 -20.73
N SER A 700 13.49 -33.80 -20.76
CA SER A 700 12.65 -34.34 -21.83
C SER A 700 11.45 -33.41 -22.05
N CYS A 701 11.31 -32.92 -23.28
CA CYS A 701 10.22 -32.07 -23.73
C CYS A 701 9.42 -32.80 -24.82
N GLN A 702 8.09 -32.74 -24.75
CA GLN A 702 7.23 -33.14 -25.86
C GLN A 702 6.89 -31.92 -26.72
N VAL A 703 7.22 -31.99 -28.02
CA VAL A 703 7.00 -30.91 -29.00
C VAL A 703 6.17 -31.43 -30.18
N TYR A 704 5.45 -30.54 -30.85
CA TYR A 704 4.78 -30.87 -32.11
C TYR A 704 5.73 -30.75 -33.29
N ALA A 705 5.46 -31.50 -34.36
CA ALA A 705 6.19 -31.40 -35.61
C ALA A 705 6.08 -29.98 -36.18
N GLY A 706 7.21 -29.38 -36.55
CA GLY A 706 7.26 -27.98 -36.97
C GLY A 706 8.52 -27.24 -36.52
N ASN A 707 8.59 -25.95 -36.83
CA ASN A 707 9.70 -25.09 -36.40
C ASN A 707 9.65 -24.83 -34.89
N ASN A 708 10.69 -25.23 -34.17
CA ASN A 708 10.76 -25.08 -32.72
C ASN A 708 12.02 -24.30 -32.29
N SER A 709 11.91 -23.51 -31.22
CA SER A 709 13.04 -22.84 -30.55
C SER A 709 13.07 -23.18 -29.08
N MET A 710 14.28 -23.39 -28.54
CA MET A 710 14.51 -23.82 -27.17
C MET A 710 15.40 -22.82 -26.44
N THR A 711 15.10 -22.55 -25.17
CA THR A 711 15.89 -21.73 -24.26
C THR A 711 16.28 -22.53 -23.03
N PHE A 712 17.57 -22.54 -22.71
CA PHE A 712 18.13 -23.09 -21.47
C PHE A 712 18.64 -21.95 -20.60
N ALA A 713 18.26 -21.94 -19.32
CA ALA A 713 18.66 -20.86 -18.40
C ALA A 713 19.00 -21.36 -16.99
N ILE A 714 19.91 -20.64 -16.34
CA ILE A 714 20.35 -20.80 -14.95
C ILE A 714 20.08 -19.50 -14.17
N PRO A 715 19.81 -19.56 -12.85
CA PRO A 715 19.39 -18.42 -12.05
C PRO A 715 20.46 -17.32 -11.94
N ASN A 716 21.73 -17.70 -11.86
CA ASN A 716 22.84 -16.76 -11.73
C ASN A 716 23.71 -16.82 -12.99
N LYS A 717 23.97 -15.65 -13.60
CA LYS A 717 24.88 -15.54 -14.74
C LYS A 717 26.37 -15.67 -14.36
N CYS A 718 26.68 -15.56 -13.06
CA CYS A 718 28.05 -15.53 -12.52
C CYS A 718 28.21 -16.47 -11.32
N SER A 719 29.45 -16.94 -11.11
CA SER A 719 29.81 -17.75 -9.95
C SER A 719 29.88 -16.94 -8.67
N ALA A 720 29.72 -17.62 -7.53
CA ALA A 720 29.91 -16.98 -6.22
C ALA A 720 31.37 -16.59 -6.01
N ARG A 721 31.59 -15.41 -5.43
CA ARG A 721 32.93 -14.91 -5.07
C ARG A 721 33.58 -15.83 -4.03
N GLN A 722 34.81 -16.29 -4.28
CA GLN A 722 35.59 -17.09 -3.34
C GLN A 722 36.77 -16.28 -2.79
N GLY A 723 36.60 -15.68 -1.61
CA GLY A 723 37.62 -14.85 -0.97
C GLY A 723 38.03 -13.65 -1.82
N ASN A 724 39.32 -13.55 -2.16
CA ASN A 724 39.86 -12.48 -3.01
C ASN A 724 39.72 -12.75 -4.52
N THR A 725 39.21 -13.90 -4.92
CA THR A 725 39.04 -14.25 -6.33
C THR A 725 37.74 -13.61 -6.87
N PRO A 726 37.79 -12.83 -7.95
CA PRO A 726 36.59 -12.24 -8.56
C PRO A 726 35.63 -13.33 -9.05
N ALA A 727 34.32 -13.03 -9.01
CA ALA A 727 33.28 -13.85 -9.61
C ALA A 727 33.51 -13.98 -11.12
N LYS A 728 33.27 -15.16 -11.68
CA LYS A 728 33.48 -15.44 -13.10
C LYS A 728 32.15 -15.69 -13.80
N ASP A 729 32.06 -15.32 -15.07
CA ASP A 729 30.87 -15.60 -15.89
C ASP A 729 30.69 -17.11 -16.11
N TYR A 730 29.45 -17.58 -16.16
CA TYR A 730 29.16 -18.92 -16.67
C TYR A 730 29.09 -18.93 -18.20
N ILE A 731 29.58 -20.03 -18.79
CA ILE A 731 29.43 -20.35 -20.20
C ILE A 731 28.41 -21.48 -20.32
N LEU A 732 27.31 -21.20 -21.03
CA LEU A 732 26.32 -22.19 -21.41
C LEU A 732 26.66 -22.64 -22.82
N SER A 733 26.75 -23.94 -23.04
CA SER A 733 27.07 -24.51 -24.35
C SER A 733 26.15 -25.69 -24.67
N THR A 734 25.96 -25.93 -25.96
CA THR A 734 25.11 -26.99 -26.47
C THR A 734 25.87 -27.94 -27.36
N SER A 735 25.56 -29.24 -27.26
CA SER A 735 26.07 -30.28 -28.14
C SER A 735 24.93 -31.22 -28.55
N GLY A 736 24.92 -31.70 -29.80
CA GLY A 736 23.82 -32.49 -30.33
C GLY A 736 23.33 -31.93 -31.66
N SER A 737 22.01 -31.79 -31.83
CA SER A 737 21.40 -31.30 -33.07
C SER A 737 21.83 -29.88 -33.45
N VAL A 738 21.98 -29.00 -32.45
CA VAL A 738 22.42 -27.62 -32.63
C VAL A 738 23.57 -27.33 -31.67
N THR A 739 24.60 -26.66 -32.17
CA THR A 739 25.77 -26.23 -31.39
C THR A 739 25.80 -24.71 -31.31
N ALA A 740 25.72 -24.19 -30.10
CA ALA A 740 25.75 -22.78 -29.76
C ALA A 740 26.34 -22.61 -28.35
N SER A 741 26.86 -21.42 -28.06
CA SER A 741 27.32 -21.05 -26.73
C SER A 741 27.00 -19.60 -26.40
N SER A 742 26.81 -19.32 -25.11
CA SER A 742 26.64 -17.97 -24.57
C SER A 742 27.46 -17.83 -23.29
N THR A 743 28.02 -16.64 -23.06
CA THR A 743 28.85 -16.32 -21.89
C THR A 743 28.26 -15.13 -21.15
N GLY A 744 28.09 -15.23 -19.83
CA GLY A 744 27.68 -14.11 -18.98
C GLY A 744 26.21 -13.67 -19.11
N THR A 745 25.39 -14.42 -19.85
CA THR A 745 23.97 -14.09 -20.09
C THR A 745 23.00 -14.78 -19.12
N GLY A 746 23.41 -15.89 -18.50
CA GLY A 746 22.51 -16.73 -17.67
C GLY A 746 21.47 -17.54 -18.48
N ALA A 747 21.35 -17.29 -19.79
CA ALA A 747 20.46 -18.03 -20.70
C ALA A 747 21.07 -18.21 -22.10
N LEU A 748 20.72 -19.31 -22.77
CA LEU A 748 21.09 -19.67 -24.13
C LEU A 748 19.85 -20.08 -24.92
N THR A 749 19.55 -19.39 -26.02
CA THR A 749 18.46 -19.75 -26.95
C THR A 749 19.01 -20.34 -28.24
N ILE A 750 18.46 -21.47 -28.66
CA ILE A 750 18.79 -22.18 -29.91
C ILE A 750 17.54 -22.38 -30.76
N ASN A 751 17.70 -22.33 -32.08
CA ASN A 751 16.64 -22.66 -33.03
C ASN A 751 16.81 -24.12 -33.47
N LEU A 752 15.87 -25.00 -33.12
CA LEU A 752 15.89 -26.42 -33.48
C LEU A 752 15.46 -26.67 -34.93
N GLY A 753 14.94 -25.64 -35.62
CA GLY A 753 14.38 -25.76 -36.96
C GLY A 753 13.14 -26.65 -36.99
N ASN A 754 12.86 -27.24 -38.15
CA ASN A 754 11.70 -28.08 -38.37
C ASN A 754 11.92 -29.48 -37.76
N VAL A 755 11.30 -29.74 -36.60
CA VAL A 755 11.35 -31.02 -35.90
C VAL A 755 10.38 -31.99 -36.57
N THR A 756 10.92 -33.05 -37.19
CA THR A 756 10.12 -34.12 -37.83
C THR A 756 10.37 -35.51 -37.23
N SER A 757 11.25 -35.58 -36.22
CA SER A 757 11.59 -36.78 -35.47
C SER A 757 12.08 -36.39 -34.07
N ASN A 758 12.31 -37.37 -33.19
CA ASN A 758 12.92 -37.11 -31.88
C ASN A 758 14.30 -36.46 -32.04
N VAL A 759 14.62 -35.49 -31.18
CA VAL A 759 15.86 -34.70 -31.24
C VAL A 759 16.64 -34.86 -29.94
N THR A 760 17.92 -35.16 -30.03
CA THR A 760 18.82 -35.18 -28.88
C THR A 760 19.63 -33.90 -28.81
N GLN A 761 19.53 -33.20 -27.67
CA GLN A 761 20.23 -31.94 -27.45
C GLN A 761 20.76 -31.88 -26.02
N ASN A 762 22.07 -31.76 -25.86
CA ASN A 762 22.74 -31.72 -24.56
C ASN A 762 23.19 -30.30 -24.24
N PHE A 763 23.23 -29.99 -22.94
CA PHE A 763 23.70 -28.73 -22.38
C PHE A 763 24.88 -28.96 -21.45
N THR A 764 25.87 -28.07 -21.53
CA THR A 764 27.01 -28.07 -20.62
C THR A 764 27.22 -26.67 -20.05
N VAL A 765 27.33 -26.58 -18.74
CA VAL A 765 27.66 -25.35 -18.00
C VAL A 765 29.13 -25.42 -17.57
N THR A 766 29.91 -24.40 -17.93
CA THR A 766 31.31 -24.28 -17.55
C THR A 766 31.62 -22.90 -16.98
N LEU A 767 32.77 -22.76 -16.32
CA LEU A 767 33.23 -21.48 -15.78
C LEU A 767 34.13 -20.77 -16.80
N SER A 768 33.85 -19.49 -17.06
CA SER A 768 34.68 -18.63 -17.90
C SER A 768 35.95 -18.15 -17.18
N ASN A 769 36.92 -17.68 -17.96
CA ASN A 769 38.05 -16.91 -17.45
C ASN A 769 37.73 -15.40 -17.29
N ILE A 770 36.57 -14.96 -17.79
CA ILE A 770 36.11 -13.56 -17.77
C ILE A 770 35.52 -13.23 -16.41
N ASP A 771 35.93 -12.09 -15.85
CA ASP A 771 35.36 -11.55 -14.62
C ASP A 771 33.94 -11.06 -14.88
N CYS A 772 33.03 -11.40 -13.97
CA CYS A 772 31.64 -10.95 -14.02
C CYS A 772 31.60 -9.42 -13.93
N SER A 773 31.11 -8.77 -15.00
CA SER A 773 30.99 -7.33 -15.05
C SER A 773 29.69 -6.88 -14.35
N GLY A 774 29.84 -6.19 -13.22
CA GLY A 774 28.75 -5.64 -12.42
C GLY A 774 28.46 -6.46 -11.17
N GLY A 775 29.22 -6.17 -10.11
CA GLY A 775 28.87 -6.42 -8.72
C GLY A 775 28.86 -5.11 -7.97
#